data_AF-A0A315XDS2-F1
#
_entry.id   AF-A0A315XDS2-F1
#
_cell.length_a   1.000
_cell.length_b   1.000
_cell.length_c   1.000
_cell.angle_alpha   90.00
_cell.angle_beta   90.00
_cell.angle_gamma   90.00
#
_symmetry.space_group_name_H-M   'P 1'
#
loop_
_entity.id
_entity.type
_entity.pdbx_description
1 polymer ?
#
loop_
_entity_poly.entity_id
_entity_poly.type
_entity_poly.pdbx_seq_one_letter_code
_entity_poly.pdbx_strand_id
1 'polypeptide(L)'
;MKFPKYIFAVGGAGKDIVYNMLEKDWILRDIIKPKNGHTEVNITIIDTALDEANERGPEDVGDIIKIKQFEKKIKDLQNEYRQNIESAQMSIGTIDIKYELLTSRMVLNTPHALIGMGDTIKRSTGTEVWWMNDPKLDDINLGLWSERVMDHENLRQQNFAMGVYRKRAIAKAIYYKAIAEGHFRPNIGDNEDVAILAGLGGGTGSGMTIDLAKRLKAIQPMSNIVLFGLLSTLKESGDEKANSFAMLSELEYTCVNKDKNIFKNIILCPIEQTQCRGRQTSRNEDKKLLEEYDDVFPQMFISYYNRGQSARDVFDTLPGYAPFVIATAQLVRYNINEIKKFRENVIEILQKKQASMIDETKIYTDIQKFIDEFYRVNDGVKAAFSDEDKLLIENRLSKFKSILQNEFFSKQLQYNSVIFLNDAMQAGIKLTKTNNVDDQIPNINSQIEAIAIPAFKDTVDETLFEVLKKDALMINELRITLSSVNKIQDIAIRNALKAVITNDKGSVGREINNIKNDAEDLKTDRATVEQALEGLLNKMAILDKDLNASIETMLKEWKEREYKNFVLLSSIDEFNIELNKDIIYLKSELKEYADKLNNTSKLSELKKLDFEKSIENIEEVLDKIYKELLSKIEFNFTDKGLIRECLRNLLEYRKNCIKYKKGVGFFDKLFKTREGENYKKLKSEIESLETRINRTGIFKVEKGLAVNTYKTNVDTIVQTKKTETVKSMIDDIRNMFQSASDETLLHIKDVLLDPVSRKEMDQNIIALIKEHKNYAAESTKIRSEISDTQKNLNAILERLKILDSLSPRLTAMPTILARYSGLLDKYHSYVENIKDHAAAIYDQHRKPIYVTDIQPSNVLQFMTLQNDINGMLRDNGEISNLKTKLEQGLSRTMDTKYNVMVKNDISSRDGQHKWRNIKAANSIVTIAKIVEPSLIGTEMRVRSSFGLQEITSYSDWVCQVGDPWEIGIVMFVGGVPLDNIVNVVDSGEGFRTHYLRSEPKVLFHHAYMLEEGKLVKRKKVLNIEVESDKATLLQDDSSVGQWFAQNYDILEIKKCL
;
A
#
# COMPACT_ATOMS: atom_id res chain seq x y z
N MET A 1 47.89 -6.68 10.80
CA MET A 1 48.39 -8.02 11.14
C MET A 1 49.60 -8.41 10.29
N LYS A 2 50.41 -9.32 10.82
CA LYS A 2 51.36 -10.17 10.10
C LYS A 2 50.63 -11.42 9.60
N PHE A 3 51.00 -11.90 8.43
CA PHE A 3 50.50 -13.13 7.81
C PHE A 3 51.70 -13.84 7.17
N PRO A 4 51.71 -15.17 7.06
CA PRO A 4 52.71 -15.87 6.26
C PRO A 4 52.54 -15.46 4.79
N LYS A 5 53.65 -15.25 4.09
CA LYS A 5 53.63 -14.85 2.68
C LYS A 5 53.09 -15.95 1.79
N TYR A 6 53.35 -17.22 2.13
CA TYR A 6 52.88 -18.38 1.36
C TYR A 6 51.99 -19.27 2.21
N ILE A 7 50.80 -19.59 1.71
CA ILE A 7 49.85 -20.52 2.32
C ILE A 7 49.57 -21.65 1.32
N PHE A 8 49.90 -22.88 1.69
CA PHE A 8 49.57 -24.07 0.92
C PHE A 8 48.42 -24.82 1.59
N ALA A 9 47.24 -24.79 0.98
CA ALA A 9 46.08 -25.57 1.40
C ALA A 9 46.04 -26.88 0.64
N VAL A 10 46.17 -28.02 1.33
CA VAL A 10 46.32 -29.33 0.69
C VAL A 10 45.13 -30.23 0.98
N GLY A 11 44.43 -30.63 -0.09
CA GLY A 11 43.21 -31.45 -0.05
C GLY A 11 41.99 -30.72 0.52
N GLY A 12 40.85 -31.43 0.60
CA GLY A 12 39.56 -30.84 0.97
C GLY A 12 39.56 -30.07 2.30
N ALA A 13 40.11 -30.64 3.37
CA ALA A 13 40.13 -29.99 4.68
C ALA A 13 40.98 -28.70 4.72
N GLY A 14 42.13 -28.69 4.02
CA GLY A 14 42.96 -27.48 3.91
C GLY A 14 42.29 -26.41 3.05
N LYS A 15 41.66 -26.81 1.94
CA LYS A 15 40.89 -25.96 1.03
C LYS A 15 39.74 -25.26 1.75
N ASP A 16 38.94 -26.03 2.49
CA ASP A 16 37.74 -25.54 3.17
C ASP A 16 38.05 -24.46 4.23
N ILE A 17 39.10 -24.68 5.02
CA ILE A 17 39.58 -23.68 5.98
C ILE A 17 39.95 -22.37 5.29
N VAL A 18 40.70 -22.45 4.19
CA VAL A 18 41.13 -21.25 3.47
C VAL A 18 39.95 -20.52 2.86
N TYR A 19 38.97 -21.24 2.32
CA TYR A 19 37.73 -20.62 1.86
C TYR A 19 37.02 -19.88 2.99
N ASN A 20 36.84 -20.50 4.15
CA ASN A 20 36.20 -19.80 5.27
C ASN A 20 37.02 -18.57 5.72
N MET A 21 38.36 -18.65 5.72
CA MET A 21 39.21 -17.49 5.99
C MET A 21 39.01 -16.36 4.96
N LEU A 22 38.86 -16.68 3.67
CA LEU A 22 38.62 -15.71 2.60
C LEU A 22 37.18 -15.17 2.59
N GLU A 23 36.23 -15.89 3.20
CA GLU A 23 34.87 -15.40 3.41
C GLU A 23 34.82 -14.27 4.45
N LYS A 24 35.74 -14.26 5.43
CA LYS A 24 35.80 -13.23 6.48
C LYS A 24 36.31 -11.88 5.95
N ASP A 25 35.41 -10.90 5.86
CA ASP A 25 35.70 -9.53 5.41
C ASP A 25 36.84 -8.87 6.18
N TRP A 26 36.87 -9.03 7.50
CA TRP A 26 37.86 -8.36 8.34
C TRP A 26 39.29 -8.86 8.06
N ILE A 27 39.46 -10.13 7.66
CA ILE A 27 40.77 -10.70 7.27
C ILE A 27 41.22 -10.06 5.96
N LEU A 28 40.39 -10.10 4.92
CA LEU A 28 40.70 -9.50 3.62
C LEU A 28 41.02 -8.01 3.77
N ARG A 29 40.18 -7.27 4.52
CA ARG A 29 40.37 -5.84 4.77
C ARG A 29 41.68 -5.57 5.52
N ASP A 30 42.05 -6.37 6.52
CA ASP A 30 43.31 -6.16 7.25
C ASP A 30 44.55 -6.50 6.41
N ILE A 31 44.49 -7.45 5.47
CA ILE A 31 45.60 -7.70 4.52
C ILE A 31 45.74 -6.52 3.55
N ILE A 32 44.63 -6.12 2.93
CA ILE A 32 44.61 -5.18 1.79
C ILE A 32 44.82 -3.73 2.24
N LYS A 33 44.38 -3.35 3.46
CA LYS A 33 44.40 -1.96 3.91
C LYS A 33 45.78 -1.31 3.68
N PRO A 34 45.83 -0.03 3.23
CA PRO A 34 47.09 0.66 2.96
C PRO A 34 47.99 0.71 4.19
N LYS A 35 49.28 0.36 4.03
CA LYS A 35 50.29 0.34 5.10
C LYS A 35 51.65 0.82 4.59
N ASN A 36 52.53 1.15 5.53
CA ASN A 36 53.95 1.38 5.27
C ASN A 36 54.63 0.04 4.98
N GLY A 37 54.79 -0.28 3.69
CA GLY A 37 55.38 -1.55 3.23
C GLY A 37 54.37 -2.45 2.53
N HIS A 38 54.83 -3.15 1.50
CA HIS A 38 53.98 -4.03 0.69
C HIS A 38 53.66 -5.31 1.48
N THR A 39 52.36 -5.61 1.64
CA THR A 39 51.91 -6.90 2.20
C THR A 39 51.45 -7.78 1.04
N GLU A 40 52.05 -8.95 0.88
CA GLU A 40 51.70 -9.91 -0.16
C GLU A 40 51.38 -11.26 0.48
N VAL A 41 50.24 -11.85 0.11
CA VAL A 41 49.86 -13.20 0.53
C VAL A 41 49.54 -14.04 -0.69
N ASN A 42 50.30 -15.11 -0.89
CA ASN A 42 50.16 -16.07 -1.97
C ASN A 42 49.53 -17.36 -1.43
N ILE A 43 48.31 -17.65 -1.86
CA ILE A 43 47.54 -18.82 -1.45
C ILE A 43 47.54 -19.82 -2.60
N THR A 44 48.12 -21.00 -2.37
CA THR A 44 48.06 -22.12 -3.32
C THR A 44 47.19 -23.23 -2.76
N ILE A 45 46.05 -23.47 -3.40
CA ILE A 45 45.14 -24.57 -3.07
C ILE A 45 45.49 -25.75 -3.97
N ILE A 46 45.85 -26.88 -3.37
CA ILE A 46 46.26 -28.09 -4.07
C ILE A 46 45.18 -29.15 -3.85
N ASP A 47 44.57 -29.62 -4.93
CA ASP A 47 43.53 -30.64 -4.89
C ASP A 47 43.76 -31.76 -5.92
N THR A 48 43.08 -32.87 -5.71
CA THR A 48 43.07 -34.05 -6.57
C THR A 48 41.66 -34.47 -6.98
N ALA A 49 40.60 -33.90 -6.39
CA ALA A 49 39.20 -34.23 -6.72
C ALA A 49 38.71 -33.41 -7.93
N LEU A 50 38.32 -34.08 -9.02
CA LEU A 50 37.86 -33.43 -10.26
C LEU A 50 36.40 -32.99 -10.18
N ASP A 51 35.55 -33.78 -9.51
CA ASP A 51 34.11 -33.54 -9.48
C ASP A 51 33.74 -32.26 -8.70
N GLU A 52 34.47 -31.96 -7.61
CA GLU A 52 34.29 -30.73 -6.80
C GLU A 52 34.68 -29.45 -7.56
N ALA A 53 35.52 -29.56 -8.60
CA ALA A 53 36.03 -28.41 -9.32
C ALA A 53 35.01 -27.76 -10.27
N ASN A 54 34.10 -28.57 -10.84
CA ASN A 54 33.21 -28.19 -11.94
C ASN A 54 31.71 -28.46 -11.67
N GLU A 55 31.32 -28.85 -10.46
CA GLU A 55 29.91 -29.16 -10.12
C GLU A 55 28.95 -28.03 -10.58
N ARG A 56 28.19 -28.32 -11.65
CA ARG A 56 27.07 -27.51 -12.13
C ARG A 56 25.78 -28.03 -11.51
N GLY A 57 25.59 -27.74 -10.22
CA GLY A 57 24.27 -27.83 -9.59
C GLY A 57 23.38 -26.64 -9.97
N PRO A 58 22.10 -26.61 -9.54
CA PRO A 58 21.17 -25.50 -9.80
C PRO A 58 21.64 -24.12 -9.27
N GLU A 59 22.69 -24.09 -8.45
CA GLU A 59 23.22 -22.90 -7.78
C GLU A 59 24.67 -22.53 -8.16
N ASP A 60 25.28 -23.11 -9.20
CA ASP A 60 26.64 -22.73 -9.69
C ASP A 60 27.74 -22.71 -8.59
N VAL A 61 27.99 -23.83 -7.90
CA VAL A 61 28.75 -23.89 -6.62
C VAL A 61 30.16 -24.52 -6.69
N GLY A 62 30.74 -24.74 -7.88
CA GLY A 62 32.08 -25.37 -8.01
C GLY A 62 33.25 -24.53 -7.48
N ASP A 63 34.37 -25.17 -7.11
CA ASP A 63 35.57 -24.51 -6.52
C ASP A 63 36.08 -23.32 -7.36
N ILE A 64 36.09 -23.47 -8.69
CA ILE A 64 36.55 -22.42 -9.61
C ILE A 64 35.67 -21.16 -9.51
N ILE A 65 34.37 -21.33 -9.27
CA ILE A 65 33.41 -20.23 -9.16
C ILE A 65 33.63 -19.50 -7.84
N LYS A 66 33.81 -20.22 -6.72
CA LYS A 66 34.14 -19.64 -5.41
C LYS A 66 35.44 -18.82 -5.46
N ILE A 67 36.49 -19.35 -6.08
CA ILE A 67 37.76 -18.63 -6.21
C ILE A 67 37.59 -17.33 -7.01
N LYS A 68 36.85 -17.36 -8.13
CA LYS A 68 36.54 -16.15 -8.89
C LYS A 68 35.73 -15.12 -8.08
N GLN A 69 34.81 -15.58 -7.21
CA GLN A 69 34.08 -14.70 -6.30
C GLN A 69 35.02 -14.03 -5.29
N PHE A 70 35.97 -14.79 -4.71
CA PHE A 70 36.99 -14.23 -3.82
C PHE A 70 37.91 -13.24 -4.54
N GLU A 71 38.41 -13.57 -5.74
CA GLU A 71 39.23 -12.65 -6.54
C GLU A 71 38.49 -11.36 -6.87
N LYS A 72 37.19 -11.45 -7.21
CA LYS A 72 36.35 -10.28 -7.45
C LYS A 72 36.23 -9.43 -6.18
N LYS A 73 35.90 -10.04 -5.05
CA LYS A 73 35.80 -9.37 -3.74
C LYS A 73 37.11 -8.68 -3.35
N ILE A 74 38.25 -9.33 -3.55
CA ILE A 74 39.59 -8.78 -3.31
C ILE A 74 39.84 -7.56 -4.22
N LYS A 75 39.53 -7.65 -5.51
CA LYS A 75 39.67 -6.52 -6.46
C LYS A 75 38.77 -5.35 -6.09
N ASP A 76 37.53 -5.61 -5.70
CA ASP A 76 36.57 -4.57 -5.29
C ASP A 76 37.09 -3.83 -4.04
N LEU A 77 37.59 -4.56 -3.04
CA LEU A 77 38.23 -3.98 -1.85
C LEU A 77 39.50 -3.18 -2.18
N GLN A 78 40.36 -3.69 -3.08
CA GLN A 78 41.55 -2.95 -3.53
C GLN A 78 41.16 -1.63 -4.22
N ASN A 79 40.12 -1.64 -5.04
CA ASN A 79 39.63 -0.45 -5.73
C ASN A 79 39.00 0.56 -4.75
N GLU A 80 38.23 0.08 -3.76
CA GLU A 80 37.69 0.89 -2.66
C GLU A 80 38.81 1.68 -1.97
N TYR A 81 39.91 1.02 -1.58
CA TYR A 81 41.04 1.69 -0.93
C TYR A 81 41.85 2.60 -1.86
N ARG A 82 42.00 2.27 -3.15
CA ARG A 82 42.69 3.12 -4.13
C ARG A 82 42.00 4.46 -4.37
N GLN A 83 40.66 4.49 -4.26
CA GLN A 83 39.87 5.71 -4.47
C GLN A 83 39.92 6.67 -3.28
N ASN A 84 40.41 6.23 -2.12
CA ASN A 84 40.54 7.06 -0.93
C ASN A 84 41.82 7.92 -0.99
N ILE A 85 41.68 9.25 -0.84
CA ILE A 85 42.75 10.25 -1.05
C ILE A 85 43.93 10.04 -0.10
N GLU A 86 43.68 9.57 1.12
CA GLU A 86 44.72 9.29 2.13
C GLU A 86 45.61 8.09 1.75
N SER A 87 45.16 7.23 0.83
CA SER A 87 45.88 6.01 0.41
C SER A 87 46.97 6.27 -0.64
N ALA A 88 47.05 7.47 -1.22
CA ALA A 88 47.93 7.75 -2.38
C ALA A 88 49.44 7.63 -2.08
N GLN A 89 49.84 7.66 -0.81
CA GLN A 89 51.23 7.54 -0.36
C GLN A 89 51.57 6.17 0.26
N MET A 90 50.60 5.25 0.35
CA MET A 90 50.76 3.96 1.03
C MET A 90 50.60 2.78 0.06
N SER A 91 51.35 1.71 0.27
CA SER A 91 51.21 0.49 -0.53
C SER A 91 49.98 -0.30 -0.06
N ILE A 92 49.16 -0.71 -1.03
CA ILE A 92 47.98 -1.56 -0.83
C ILE A 92 48.43 -3.03 -0.85
N GLY A 93 47.87 -3.84 0.04
CA GLY A 93 48.18 -5.26 0.11
C GLY A 93 47.60 -6.06 -1.06
N THR A 94 48.26 -7.17 -1.41
CA THR A 94 47.83 -8.09 -2.46
C THR A 94 47.59 -9.49 -1.91
N ILE A 95 46.56 -10.15 -2.44
CA ILE A 95 46.26 -11.56 -2.20
C ILE A 95 46.17 -12.22 -3.58
N ASP A 96 47.04 -13.20 -3.82
CA ASP A 96 47.00 -14.03 -5.03
C ASP A 96 46.51 -15.43 -4.67
N ILE A 97 45.54 -15.95 -5.43
CA ILE A 97 44.93 -17.27 -5.18
C ILE A 97 45.19 -18.14 -6.40
N LYS A 98 45.92 -19.24 -6.20
CA LYS A 98 46.24 -20.22 -7.22
C LYS A 98 45.54 -21.55 -6.92
N TYR A 99 44.73 -22.03 -7.85
CA TYR A 99 44.12 -23.36 -7.77
C TYR A 99 44.88 -24.38 -8.62
N GLU A 100 45.45 -25.39 -7.97
CA GLU A 100 46.27 -26.44 -8.56
C GLU A 100 45.57 -27.79 -8.43
N LEU A 101 44.67 -28.07 -9.36
CA LEU A 101 44.02 -29.36 -9.49
C LEU A 101 44.93 -30.34 -10.24
N LEU A 102 45.69 -31.14 -9.48
CA LEU A 102 46.77 -31.97 -10.02
C LEU A 102 46.28 -33.02 -11.01
N THR A 103 45.05 -33.51 -10.83
CA THR A 103 44.45 -34.55 -11.67
C THR A 103 43.82 -34.00 -12.96
N SER A 104 43.59 -32.68 -13.08
CA SER A 104 42.88 -32.08 -14.23
C SER A 104 43.57 -32.25 -15.57
N ARG A 105 44.89 -32.36 -15.55
CA ARG A 105 45.73 -32.51 -16.75
C ARG A 105 46.27 -33.93 -16.91
N MET A 106 45.96 -34.81 -15.96
CA MET A 106 46.34 -36.21 -16.00
C MET A 106 45.21 -37.04 -16.60
N VAL A 107 45.53 -37.89 -17.57
CA VAL A 107 44.58 -38.90 -18.04
C VAL A 107 44.51 -40.01 -16.99
N LEU A 108 43.64 -39.89 -15.99
CA LEU A 108 43.45 -40.87 -14.90
C LEU A 108 42.21 -41.76 -15.10
N ASN A 109 41.90 -42.10 -16.36
CA ASN A 109 40.71 -42.89 -16.69
C ASN A 109 40.76 -44.33 -16.18
N THR A 110 41.95 -44.83 -15.81
CA THR A 110 42.13 -46.10 -15.11
C THR A 110 43.29 -46.01 -14.11
N PRO A 111 43.31 -46.82 -13.04
CA PRO A 111 44.44 -46.95 -12.11
C PRO A 111 45.79 -47.22 -12.79
N HIS A 112 45.80 -47.94 -13.91
CA HIS A 112 47.00 -48.23 -14.69
C HIS A 112 47.70 -46.96 -15.21
N ALA A 113 46.97 -45.85 -15.37
CA ALA A 113 47.57 -44.58 -15.76
C ALA A 113 48.51 -43.99 -14.69
N LEU A 114 48.37 -44.38 -13.41
CA LEU A 114 49.30 -43.98 -12.34
C LEU A 114 50.61 -44.77 -12.37
N ILE A 115 50.64 -45.93 -13.03
CA ILE A 115 51.75 -46.88 -13.01
C ILE A 115 52.81 -46.60 -14.09
N GLY A 116 52.43 -45.95 -15.21
CA GLY A 116 53.34 -45.62 -16.31
C GLY A 116 54.35 -44.52 -15.97
N MET A 117 55.53 -44.57 -16.62
CA MET A 117 56.63 -43.58 -16.52
C MET A 117 57.54 -43.62 -15.28
N GLY A 118 57.75 -44.79 -14.65
CA GLY A 118 58.61 -44.93 -13.47
C GLY A 118 60.01 -44.29 -13.58
N ASP A 119 60.72 -44.46 -14.70
CA ASP A 119 62.06 -43.86 -14.87
C ASP A 119 62.04 -42.34 -15.05
N THR A 120 60.98 -41.79 -15.66
CA THR A 120 60.80 -40.33 -15.76
C THR A 120 60.45 -39.74 -14.39
N ILE A 121 59.63 -40.43 -13.61
CA ILE A 121 59.28 -40.03 -12.24
C ILE A 121 60.53 -40.02 -11.37
N LYS A 122 61.30 -41.13 -11.35
CA LYS A 122 62.56 -41.22 -10.59
C LYS A 122 63.53 -40.09 -10.94
N ARG A 123 63.75 -39.81 -12.24
CA ARG A 123 64.63 -38.70 -12.68
C ARG A 123 64.12 -37.33 -12.24
N SER A 124 62.82 -37.08 -12.30
CA SER A 124 62.24 -35.75 -12.05
C SER A 124 62.06 -35.43 -10.56
N THR A 125 61.93 -36.45 -9.74
CA THR A 125 61.69 -36.33 -8.29
C THR A 125 62.90 -36.71 -7.44
N GLY A 126 63.92 -37.34 -8.04
CA GLY A 126 65.14 -37.78 -7.36
C GLY A 126 64.93 -39.03 -6.50
N THR A 127 63.90 -39.83 -6.77
CA THR A 127 63.51 -40.96 -5.93
C THR A 127 64.26 -42.22 -6.32
N GLU A 128 64.56 -43.08 -5.35
CA GLU A 128 65.33 -44.32 -5.58
C GLU A 128 64.46 -45.44 -6.18
N VAL A 129 63.18 -45.45 -5.79
CA VAL A 129 62.19 -46.47 -6.11
C VAL A 129 60.85 -45.82 -6.47
N TRP A 130 60.16 -46.37 -7.47
CA TRP A 130 58.76 -46.05 -7.76
C TRP A 130 57.82 -47.09 -7.14
N TRP A 131 57.33 -46.84 -5.92
CA TRP A 131 56.55 -47.84 -5.12
C TRP A 131 55.27 -48.35 -5.78
N MET A 132 54.75 -47.66 -6.81
CA MET A 132 53.60 -48.13 -7.57
C MET A 132 53.98 -49.18 -8.63
N ASN A 133 55.21 -49.14 -9.16
CA ASN A 133 55.69 -50.04 -10.21
C ASN A 133 57.21 -49.90 -10.44
N ASP A 134 58.04 -50.55 -9.63
CA ASP A 134 59.50 -50.57 -9.82
C ASP A 134 60.04 -52.01 -9.88
N PRO A 135 60.89 -52.34 -10.87
CA PRO A 135 61.53 -53.66 -10.94
C PRO A 135 62.31 -54.05 -9.68
N LYS A 136 62.86 -53.08 -8.92
CA LYS A 136 63.60 -53.35 -7.68
C LYS A 136 62.74 -53.96 -6.57
N LEU A 137 61.42 -53.84 -6.67
CA LEU A 137 60.46 -54.37 -5.70
C LEU A 137 59.93 -55.75 -6.07
N ASP A 138 60.29 -56.26 -7.25
CA ASP A 138 59.91 -57.57 -7.71
C ASP A 138 60.97 -58.61 -7.29
N ASP A 139 60.62 -59.53 -6.40
CA ASP A 139 61.55 -60.55 -5.91
C ASP A 139 62.02 -61.51 -7.03
N ILE A 140 61.32 -61.58 -8.19
CA ILE A 140 61.63 -62.52 -9.29
C ILE A 140 61.64 -61.84 -10.68
N ASN A 141 61.58 -60.50 -10.79
CA ASN A 141 61.48 -59.77 -12.08
C ASN A 141 60.34 -60.27 -13.00
N LEU A 142 59.23 -60.75 -12.43
CA LEU A 142 58.10 -61.31 -13.19
C LEU A 142 57.05 -60.26 -13.61
N GLY A 143 57.22 -59.00 -13.22
CA GLY A 143 56.24 -57.92 -13.42
C GLY A 143 55.04 -58.02 -12.46
N LEU A 144 55.15 -58.76 -11.36
CA LEU A 144 54.02 -59.07 -10.47
C LEU A 144 53.76 -57.98 -9.42
N TRP A 145 54.71 -57.09 -9.16
CA TRP A 145 54.56 -56.03 -8.15
C TRP A 145 53.40 -55.08 -8.47
N SER A 146 53.33 -54.57 -9.70
CA SER A 146 52.24 -53.71 -10.15
C SER A 146 50.88 -54.39 -10.03
N GLU A 147 50.82 -55.70 -10.31
CA GLU A 147 49.59 -56.49 -10.17
C GLU A 147 49.19 -56.64 -8.70
N ARG A 148 50.14 -56.91 -7.79
CA ARG A 148 49.88 -56.93 -6.35
C ARG A 148 49.37 -55.58 -5.87
N VAL A 149 50.01 -54.48 -6.25
CA VAL A 149 49.55 -53.12 -5.90
C VAL A 149 48.12 -52.87 -6.41
N MET A 150 47.79 -53.33 -7.63
CA MET A 150 46.47 -53.12 -8.27
C MET A 150 45.35 -53.99 -7.70
N ASP A 151 45.64 -55.25 -7.38
CA ASP A 151 44.70 -56.19 -6.76
C ASP A 151 44.42 -55.84 -5.29
N HIS A 152 45.43 -55.29 -4.63
CA HIS A 152 45.30 -54.84 -3.26
C HIS A 152 44.35 -53.62 -3.17
N GLU A 153 43.47 -53.59 -2.15
CA GLU A 153 42.42 -52.55 -1.99
C GLU A 153 41.45 -52.36 -3.17
N ASN A 154 41.33 -53.34 -4.08
CA ASN A 154 40.49 -53.27 -5.27
C ASN A 154 40.73 -51.99 -6.11
N LEU A 155 41.98 -51.51 -6.19
CA LEU A 155 42.29 -50.27 -6.91
C LEU A 155 41.80 -50.31 -8.35
N ARG A 156 41.82 -51.48 -9.01
CA ARG A 156 41.28 -51.69 -10.37
C ARG A 156 39.85 -51.18 -10.59
N GLN A 157 39.04 -51.12 -9.54
CA GLN A 157 37.63 -50.73 -9.59
C GLN A 157 37.39 -49.28 -9.11
N GLN A 158 38.45 -48.57 -8.70
CA GLN A 158 38.36 -47.22 -8.15
C GLN A 158 38.34 -46.14 -9.24
N ASN A 159 37.45 -45.16 -9.08
CA ASN A 159 37.38 -43.96 -9.92
C ASN A 159 38.02 -42.76 -9.20
N PHE A 160 39.14 -42.23 -9.71
CA PHE A 160 39.85 -41.10 -9.11
C PHE A 160 39.16 -39.74 -9.34
N ALA A 161 38.04 -39.67 -10.07
CA ALA A 161 37.29 -38.43 -10.32
C ALA A 161 36.76 -37.78 -9.02
N MET A 162 36.35 -38.61 -8.04
CA MET A 162 35.88 -38.18 -6.71
C MET A 162 37.04 -37.89 -5.72
N GLY A 163 38.29 -37.82 -6.21
CA GLY A 163 39.50 -37.72 -5.41
C GLY A 163 40.10 -39.08 -5.04
N VAL A 164 41.21 -39.06 -4.30
CA VAL A 164 41.89 -40.28 -3.83
C VAL A 164 41.10 -40.86 -2.65
N TYR A 165 40.69 -42.14 -2.72
CA TYR A 165 39.89 -42.88 -1.72
C TYR A 165 40.58 -43.06 -0.36
N ARG A 166 40.97 -41.96 0.28
CA ARG A 166 41.65 -41.93 1.58
C ARG A 166 42.90 -42.83 1.64
N LYS A 167 43.61 -43.01 0.53
CA LYS A 167 44.89 -43.72 0.45
C LYS A 167 46.05 -42.73 0.24
N ARG A 168 46.92 -42.61 1.24
CA ARG A 168 48.04 -41.65 1.29
C ARG A 168 49.11 -41.94 0.23
N ALA A 169 49.45 -43.22 0.05
CA ALA A 169 50.44 -43.64 -0.94
C ALA A 169 50.05 -43.29 -2.39
N ILE A 170 48.75 -43.29 -2.69
CA ILE A 170 48.23 -42.92 -4.03
C ILE A 170 48.29 -41.40 -4.22
N ALA A 171 47.94 -40.62 -3.21
CA ALA A 171 48.06 -39.16 -3.27
C ALA A 171 49.51 -38.72 -3.52
N LYS A 172 50.45 -39.35 -2.82
CA LYS A 172 51.90 -39.15 -3.07
C LYS A 172 52.28 -39.52 -4.51
N ALA A 173 51.71 -40.60 -5.06
CA ALA A 173 52.00 -41.01 -6.43
C ALA A 173 51.49 -39.99 -7.46
N ILE A 174 50.28 -39.46 -7.26
CA ILE A 174 49.72 -38.35 -8.05
C ILE A 174 50.63 -37.12 -7.96
N TYR A 175 51.08 -36.75 -6.75
CA TYR A 175 52.00 -35.63 -6.55
C TYR A 175 53.30 -35.77 -7.37
N TYR A 176 53.93 -36.94 -7.31
CA TYR A 176 55.20 -37.20 -8.01
C TYR A 176 55.01 -37.24 -9.52
N LYS A 177 53.90 -37.80 -10.00
CA LYS A 177 53.55 -37.76 -11.41
C LYS A 177 53.33 -36.31 -11.89
N ALA A 178 52.62 -35.48 -11.10
CA ALA A 178 52.38 -34.07 -11.43
C ALA A 178 53.69 -33.29 -11.58
N ILE A 179 54.68 -33.59 -10.73
CA ILE A 179 56.01 -33.00 -10.82
C ILE A 179 56.73 -33.47 -12.07
N ALA A 180 56.73 -34.78 -12.34
CA ALA A 180 57.43 -35.38 -13.46
C ALA A 180 56.92 -34.90 -14.82
N GLU A 181 55.61 -34.71 -14.94
CA GLU A 181 54.96 -34.18 -16.15
C GLU A 181 55.01 -32.64 -16.23
N GLY A 182 55.60 -31.97 -15.22
CA GLY A 182 55.71 -30.52 -15.16
C GLY A 182 54.38 -29.79 -14.92
N HIS A 183 53.34 -30.52 -14.49
CA HIS A 183 52.03 -29.97 -14.14
C HIS A 183 52.03 -29.21 -12.82
N PHE A 184 52.96 -29.50 -11.91
CA PHE A 184 53.07 -28.80 -10.63
C PHE A 184 54.52 -28.44 -10.29
N ARG A 185 54.75 -27.14 -10.02
CA ARG A 185 56.05 -26.59 -9.61
C ARG A 185 55.82 -25.53 -8.52
N PRO A 186 55.90 -25.90 -7.23
CA PRO A 186 55.77 -24.91 -6.17
C PRO A 186 56.99 -23.97 -6.20
N ASN A 187 56.79 -22.71 -5.86
CA ASN A 187 57.86 -21.72 -5.77
C ASN A 187 57.63 -20.82 -4.55
N ILE A 188 58.72 -20.44 -3.89
CA ILE A 188 58.72 -19.55 -2.73
C ILE A 188 59.95 -18.63 -2.79
N GLY A 189 59.81 -17.40 -2.29
CA GLY A 189 60.90 -16.44 -2.15
C GLY A 189 61.85 -16.74 -0.99
N ASP A 190 62.98 -16.03 -0.96
CA ASP A 190 64.05 -16.22 0.03
C ASP A 190 63.61 -15.82 1.46
N ASN A 191 63.91 -16.65 2.47
CA ASN A 191 63.68 -16.37 3.90
C ASN A 191 62.23 -16.06 4.34
N GLU A 192 61.23 -16.55 3.61
CA GLU A 192 59.82 -16.25 3.91
C GLU A 192 59.15 -17.29 4.84
N ASP A 193 58.15 -16.86 5.61
CA ASP A 193 57.29 -17.72 6.43
C ASP A 193 56.26 -18.45 5.55
N VAL A 194 56.15 -19.77 5.74
CA VAL A 194 55.28 -20.65 4.96
C VAL A 194 54.33 -21.42 5.87
N ALA A 195 53.03 -21.35 5.59
CA ALA A 195 52.02 -22.18 6.25
C ALA A 195 51.56 -23.31 5.33
N ILE A 196 51.50 -24.53 5.86
CA ILE A 196 50.83 -25.66 5.21
C ILE A 196 49.58 -26.03 6.03
N LEU A 197 48.42 -26.04 5.39
CA LEU A 197 47.13 -26.38 6.00
C LEU A 197 46.65 -27.71 5.41
N ALA A 198 46.48 -28.75 6.24
CA ALA A 198 46.12 -30.08 5.74
C ALA A 198 45.33 -30.90 6.77
N GLY A 199 44.42 -31.75 6.27
CA GLY A 199 43.77 -32.79 7.07
C GLY A 199 44.67 -34.00 7.26
N LEU A 200 44.89 -34.42 8.51
CA LEU A 200 45.80 -35.52 8.84
C LEU A 200 45.22 -36.91 8.55
N GLY A 201 43.90 -37.06 8.49
CA GLY A 201 43.24 -38.31 8.07
C GLY A 201 42.90 -38.38 6.58
N GLY A 202 42.89 -37.25 5.88
CA GLY A 202 42.52 -37.18 4.46
C GLY A 202 43.59 -37.78 3.54
N GLY A 203 43.20 -38.40 2.42
CA GLY A 203 44.15 -39.03 1.48
C GLY A 203 45.16 -38.04 0.86
N THR A 204 44.65 -36.94 0.29
CA THR A 204 45.47 -35.90 -0.37
C THR A 204 46.33 -35.12 0.61
N GLY A 205 45.70 -34.50 1.62
CA GLY A 205 46.38 -33.66 2.62
C GLY A 205 47.53 -34.41 3.30
N SER A 206 47.21 -35.50 4.00
CA SER A 206 48.21 -36.27 4.74
C SER A 206 49.19 -37.06 3.87
N GLY A 207 48.85 -37.36 2.60
CA GLY A 207 49.71 -38.09 1.67
C GLY A 207 50.77 -37.23 0.98
N MET A 208 50.59 -35.91 0.94
CA MET A 208 51.47 -35.00 0.17
C MET A 208 52.21 -33.97 1.03
N THR A 209 51.72 -33.70 2.25
CA THR A 209 52.21 -32.61 3.11
C THR A 209 53.72 -32.68 3.39
N ILE A 210 54.23 -33.86 3.78
CA ILE A 210 55.66 -34.02 4.12
C ILE A 210 56.54 -33.79 2.88
N ASP A 211 56.14 -34.35 1.73
CA ASP A 211 56.89 -34.23 0.49
C ASP A 211 56.86 -32.81 -0.09
N LEU A 212 55.72 -32.12 0.03
CA LEU A 212 55.62 -30.71 -0.29
C LEU A 212 56.60 -29.90 0.57
N ALA A 213 56.60 -30.13 1.89
CA ALA A 213 57.52 -29.45 2.80
C ALA A 213 59.00 -29.74 2.49
N LYS A 214 59.35 -31.01 2.20
CA LYS A 214 60.70 -31.40 1.72
C LYS A 214 61.09 -30.63 0.47
N ARG A 215 60.18 -30.54 -0.51
CA ARG A 215 60.41 -29.82 -1.78
C ARG A 215 60.63 -28.33 -1.53
N LEU A 216 59.81 -27.71 -0.69
CA LEU A 216 59.92 -26.29 -0.34
C LEU A 216 61.24 -25.99 0.39
N LYS A 217 61.66 -26.84 1.34
CA LYS A 217 62.98 -26.75 1.98
C LYS A 217 64.13 -26.96 1.00
N ALA A 218 63.98 -27.82 0.00
CA ALA A 218 64.99 -28.01 -1.04
C ALA A 218 65.12 -26.78 -1.95
N ILE A 219 64.03 -26.04 -2.18
CA ILE A 219 64.04 -24.78 -2.95
C ILE A 219 64.63 -23.64 -2.10
N GLN A 220 64.19 -23.49 -0.85
CA GLN A 220 64.68 -22.49 0.09
C GLN A 220 64.96 -23.11 1.48
N PRO A 221 66.22 -23.49 1.78
CA PRO A 221 66.57 -24.17 3.02
C PRO A 221 66.24 -23.39 4.30
N MET A 222 66.29 -22.06 4.22
CA MET A 222 66.09 -21.15 5.36
C MET A 222 64.62 -20.79 5.61
N SER A 223 63.66 -21.26 4.80
CA SER A 223 62.24 -20.96 4.96
C SER A 223 61.66 -21.53 6.27
N ASN A 224 60.81 -20.79 6.98
CA ASN A 224 60.14 -21.29 8.18
C ASN A 224 58.80 -21.96 7.79
N ILE A 225 58.78 -23.29 7.74
CA ILE A 225 57.58 -24.04 7.38
C ILE A 225 56.83 -24.46 8.64
N VAL A 226 55.57 -24.04 8.76
CA VAL A 226 54.67 -24.42 9.87
C VAL A 226 53.51 -25.25 9.32
N LEU A 227 53.27 -26.40 9.93
CA LEU A 227 52.13 -27.25 9.59
C LEU A 227 50.96 -26.97 10.55
N PHE A 228 49.80 -26.63 10.02
CA PHE A 228 48.53 -26.70 10.73
C PHE A 228 47.78 -27.96 10.25
N GLY A 229 47.87 -29.00 11.08
CA GLY A 229 47.24 -30.28 10.83
C GLY A 229 45.87 -30.36 11.49
N LEU A 230 44.80 -30.45 10.71
CA LEU A 230 43.48 -30.78 11.23
C LEU A 230 43.45 -32.24 11.69
N LEU A 231 43.21 -32.43 12.98
CA LEU A 231 43.17 -33.76 13.60
C LEU A 231 41.77 -34.36 13.43
N SER A 232 41.70 -35.53 12.81
CA SER A 232 40.50 -36.32 12.58
C SER A 232 39.66 -36.58 13.83
N THR A 233 38.36 -36.86 13.65
CA THR A 233 37.50 -37.25 14.78
C THR A 233 37.46 -38.76 15.00
N LEU A 234 37.07 -39.19 16.20
CA LEU A 234 36.79 -40.60 16.48
C LEU A 234 35.54 -41.14 15.76
N LYS A 235 34.78 -40.31 15.05
CA LYS A 235 33.59 -40.73 14.28
C LYS A 235 33.85 -40.88 12.77
N GLU A 236 35.01 -40.44 12.29
CA GLU A 236 35.44 -40.63 10.91
C GLU A 236 35.68 -42.11 10.55
N SER A 237 35.90 -42.39 9.26
CA SER A 237 36.09 -43.76 8.77
C SER A 237 37.38 -44.40 9.31
N GLY A 238 37.42 -45.75 9.30
CA GLY A 238 38.62 -46.49 9.72
C GLY A 238 39.88 -46.11 8.94
N ASP A 239 39.73 -45.80 7.64
CA ASP A 239 40.83 -45.36 6.79
C ASP A 239 41.37 -43.98 7.20
N GLU A 240 40.50 -43.02 7.53
CA GLU A 240 40.90 -41.68 8.01
C GLU A 240 41.63 -41.74 9.37
N LYS A 241 41.16 -42.62 10.25
CA LYS A 241 41.82 -42.90 11.53
C LYS A 241 43.20 -43.55 11.34
N ALA A 242 43.30 -44.56 10.47
CA ALA A 242 44.56 -45.22 10.16
C ALA A 242 45.59 -44.26 9.52
N ASN A 243 45.12 -43.39 8.61
CA ASN A 243 45.92 -42.32 8.01
C ASN A 243 46.44 -41.35 9.06
N SER A 244 45.57 -40.89 9.97
CA SER A 244 45.97 -39.97 11.05
C SER A 244 47.05 -40.58 11.94
N PHE A 245 46.91 -41.86 12.32
CA PHE A 245 47.95 -42.55 13.10
C PHE A 245 49.28 -42.61 12.36
N ALA A 246 49.26 -43.04 11.09
CA ALA A 246 50.46 -43.17 10.28
C ALA A 246 51.15 -41.81 10.06
N MET A 247 50.39 -40.77 9.71
CA MET A 247 50.90 -39.42 9.50
C MET A 247 51.52 -38.84 10.77
N LEU A 248 50.83 -38.94 11.91
CA LEU A 248 51.37 -38.46 13.20
C LEU A 248 52.63 -39.24 13.61
N SER A 249 52.64 -40.56 13.41
CA SER A 249 53.81 -41.39 13.71
C SER A 249 55.01 -41.03 12.84
N GLU A 250 54.80 -40.76 11.55
CA GLU A 250 55.82 -40.32 10.60
C GLU A 250 56.35 -38.92 10.96
N LEU A 251 55.47 -37.98 11.32
CA LEU A 251 55.85 -36.65 11.78
C LEU A 251 56.72 -36.71 13.06
N GLU A 252 56.32 -37.49 14.06
CA GLU A 252 57.13 -37.66 15.27
C GLU A 252 58.50 -38.29 14.92
N TYR A 253 58.53 -39.31 14.06
CA TYR A 253 59.79 -39.91 13.61
C TYR A 253 60.73 -38.88 12.95
N THR A 254 60.21 -37.97 12.12
CA THR A 254 61.03 -36.89 11.52
C THR A 254 61.58 -35.92 12.55
N CYS A 255 60.88 -35.70 13.66
CA CYS A 255 61.32 -34.78 14.72
C CYS A 255 62.32 -35.43 15.68
N VAL A 256 62.14 -36.70 16.00
CA VAL A 256 63.08 -37.49 16.83
C VAL A 256 64.45 -37.59 16.15
N ASN A 257 64.47 -37.73 14.82
CA ASN A 257 65.69 -37.76 14.03
C ASN A 257 66.01 -36.35 13.51
N LYS A 258 66.67 -35.52 14.32
CA LYS A 258 66.86 -34.06 14.08
C LYS A 258 67.31 -33.67 12.66
N ASP A 259 68.16 -34.46 12.01
CA ASP A 259 68.63 -34.19 10.64
C ASP A 259 67.54 -34.30 9.57
N LYS A 260 66.38 -34.85 9.94
CA LYS A 260 65.21 -35.08 9.07
C LYS A 260 64.05 -34.14 9.41
N ASN A 261 64.17 -33.26 10.40
CA ASN A 261 63.10 -32.34 10.77
C ASN A 261 62.95 -31.21 9.73
N ILE A 262 61.74 -31.04 9.20
CA ILE A 262 61.44 -30.11 8.10
C ILE A 262 60.57 -28.94 8.60
N PHE A 263 59.81 -29.15 9.67
CA PHE A 263 58.84 -28.19 10.19
C PHE A 263 59.45 -27.42 11.36
N LYS A 264 59.24 -26.11 11.38
CA LYS A 264 59.51 -25.27 12.55
C LYS A 264 58.59 -25.69 13.70
N ASN A 265 57.29 -25.77 13.43
CA ASN A 265 56.26 -26.18 14.39
C ASN A 265 55.20 -27.05 13.70
N ILE A 266 54.68 -28.03 14.44
CA ILE A 266 53.57 -28.90 14.02
C ILE A 266 52.38 -28.62 14.93
N ILE A 267 51.43 -27.84 14.41
CA ILE A 267 50.25 -27.38 15.14
C ILE A 267 49.08 -28.30 14.81
N LEU A 268 48.65 -29.08 15.80
CA LEU A 268 47.48 -29.93 15.73
C LEU A 268 46.24 -29.12 16.12
N CYS A 269 45.26 -29.09 15.23
CA CYS A 269 44.03 -28.34 15.40
C CYS A 269 42.88 -29.37 15.50
N PRO A 270 42.44 -29.73 16.72
CA PRO A 270 41.45 -30.80 16.91
C PRO A 270 40.04 -30.35 16.56
N ILE A 271 39.34 -31.19 15.79
CA ILE A 271 37.92 -31.02 15.47
C ILE A 271 37.02 -32.02 16.21
N GLU A 272 37.52 -32.71 17.24
CA GLU A 272 36.83 -33.82 17.90
C GLU A 272 35.41 -33.46 18.37
N GLN A 273 35.19 -32.25 18.91
CA GLN A 273 33.86 -31.84 19.38
C GLN A 273 32.83 -31.61 18.26
N THR A 274 33.26 -31.57 16.99
CA THR A 274 32.33 -31.58 15.85
C THR A 274 31.69 -32.95 15.64
N GLN A 275 32.35 -34.03 16.07
CA GLN A 275 31.95 -35.42 15.82
C GLN A 275 31.69 -35.74 14.32
N CYS A 276 32.26 -34.91 13.43
CA CYS A 276 32.08 -35.01 11.99
C CYS A 276 32.55 -36.37 11.46
N ARG A 277 31.73 -37.01 10.61
CA ARG A 277 31.99 -38.31 9.98
C ARG A 277 32.56 -38.18 8.56
N GLY A 278 32.88 -36.96 8.16
CA GLY A 278 33.12 -36.55 6.77
C GLY A 278 31.96 -35.72 6.22
N ARG A 279 32.28 -34.73 5.36
CA ARG A 279 31.35 -33.67 4.95
C ARG A 279 30.08 -34.17 4.21
N GLN A 280 30.19 -35.25 3.44
CA GLN A 280 29.08 -35.82 2.66
C GLN A 280 28.16 -36.73 3.49
N THR A 281 28.66 -37.30 4.59
CA THR A 281 27.97 -38.32 5.41
C THR A 281 27.50 -37.81 6.77
N SER A 282 27.88 -36.58 7.14
CA SER A 282 27.58 -35.98 8.43
C SER A 282 26.14 -35.51 8.57
N ARG A 283 25.59 -35.60 9.79
CA ARG A 283 24.25 -35.09 10.11
C ARG A 283 24.26 -33.55 10.08
N ASN A 284 23.09 -32.94 9.95
CA ASN A 284 22.97 -31.47 9.94
C ASN A 284 23.53 -30.82 11.21
N GLU A 285 23.43 -31.48 12.36
CA GLU A 285 24.00 -30.99 13.64
C GLU A 285 25.55 -30.96 13.61
N ASP A 286 26.17 -32.05 13.15
CA ASP A 286 27.63 -32.16 13.03
C ASP A 286 28.19 -31.12 12.04
N LYS A 287 27.44 -30.86 10.95
CA LYS A 287 27.79 -29.82 9.96
C LYS A 287 27.79 -28.41 10.55
N LYS A 288 26.77 -28.06 11.35
CA LYS A 288 26.73 -26.77 12.07
C LYS A 288 27.90 -26.59 13.03
N LEU A 289 28.30 -27.67 13.72
CA LEU A 289 29.47 -27.61 14.61
C LEU A 289 30.79 -27.49 13.85
N LEU A 290 30.88 -28.08 12.66
CA LEU A 290 32.02 -27.90 11.77
C LEU A 290 32.09 -26.45 11.26
N GLU A 291 30.96 -25.85 10.86
CA GLU A 291 30.89 -24.43 10.48
C GLU A 291 31.31 -23.51 11.63
N GLU A 292 30.88 -23.80 12.86
CA GLU A 292 31.38 -23.07 14.05
C GLU A 292 32.88 -23.24 14.26
N TYR A 293 33.42 -24.45 14.06
CA TYR A 293 34.86 -24.67 14.16
C TYR A 293 35.61 -23.87 13.09
N ASP A 294 35.11 -23.88 11.86
CA ASP A 294 35.68 -23.14 10.75
C ASP A 294 35.74 -21.65 11.10
N ASP A 295 34.72 -21.08 11.76
CA ASP A 295 34.71 -19.70 12.26
C ASP A 295 35.81 -19.40 13.29
N VAL A 296 36.21 -20.41 14.07
CA VAL A 296 37.19 -20.29 15.14
C VAL A 296 38.62 -20.51 14.65
N PHE A 297 38.83 -21.31 13.60
CA PHE A 297 40.17 -21.59 13.05
C PHE A 297 40.97 -20.33 12.68
N PRO A 298 40.40 -19.31 12.00
CA PRO A 298 41.13 -18.07 11.68
C PRO A 298 41.72 -17.40 12.91
N GLN A 299 41.06 -17.48 14.07
CA GLN A 299 41.57 -16.93 15.32
C GLN A 299 42.88 -17.63 15.72
N MET A 300 42.94 -18.96 15.62
CA MET A 300 44.14 -19.74 15.90
C MET A 300 45.28 -19.39 14.93
N PHE A 301 44.96 -19.34 13.64
CA PHE A 301 45.93 -19.04 12.60
C PHE A 301 46.54 -17.66 12.76
N ILE A 302 45.70 -16.64 12.94
CA ILE A 302 46.12 -15.23 13.07
C ILE A 302 46.91 -15.02 14.36
N SER A 303 46.42 -15.60 15.45
CA SER A 303 47.06 -15.53 16.75
C SER A 303 48.52 -16.01 16.73
N TYR A 304 48.78 -17.14 16.06
CA TYR A 304 50.11 -17.73 15.99
C TYR A 304 51.15 -16.83 15.31
N TYR A 305 50.78 -16.12 14.23
CA TYR A 305 51.68 -15.22 13.48
C TYR A 305 51.73 -13.79 14.04
N ASN A 306 50.76 -13.40 14.88
CA ASN A 306 50.65 -12.04 15.44
C ASN A 306 51.04 -11.98 16.92
N ARG A 307 52.16 -12.63 17.26
CA ARG A 307 52.73 -12.54 18.62
C ARG A 307 53.21 -11.12 18.88
N GLY A 308 52.86 -10.58 20.06
CA GLY A 308 53.32 -9.26 20.49
C GLY A 308 54.85 -9.21 20.62
N GLN A 309 55.45 -8.02 20.52
CA GLN A 309 56.91 -7.85 20.66
C GLN A 309 57.44 -8.30 22.04
N SER A 310 56.58 -8.33 23.05
CA SER A 310 56.86 -8.80 24.41
C SER A 310 56.64 -10.30 24.62
N ALA A 311 56.00 -11.00 23.67
CA ALA A 311 55.64 -12.40 23.81
C ALA A 311 56.82 -13.31 23.44
N ARG A 312 57.14 -14.29 24.30
CA ARG A 312 58.21 -15.26 24.05
C ARG A 312 57.72 -16.38 23.13
N ASP A 313 58.56 -16.81 22.19
CA ASP A 313 58.33 -18.06 21.46
C ASP A 313 58.70 -19.24 22.36
N VAL A 314 57.70 -19.75 23.09
CA VAL A 314 57.88 -20.89 24.00
C VAL A 314 57.97 -22.23 23.27
N PHE A 315 57.81 -22.25 21.94
CA PHE A 315 57.77 -23.49 21.13
C PHE A 315 59.07 -23.75 20.36
N ASP A 316 59.99 -22.78 20.27
CA ASP A 316 61.28 -22.99 19.57
C ASP A 316 62.19 -24.02 20.29
N THR A 317 61.89 -24.36 21.53
CA THR A 317 62.69 -25.27 22.38
C THR A 317 62.00 -26.61 22.63
N LEU A 318 61.03 -27.02 21.81
CA LEU A 318 60.33 -28.30 22.02
C LEU A 318 61.26 -29.49 21.74
N PRO A 319 61.19 -30.57 22.57
CA PRO A 319 61.97 -31.76 22.33
C PRO A 319 61.42 -32.57 21.14
N GLY A 320 62.30 -33.23 20.39
CA GLY A 320 61.93 -33.97 19.18
C GLY A 320 60.95 -35.13 19.41
N TYR A 321 60.90 -35.71 20.61
CA TYR A 321 59.94 -36.76 21.00
C TYR A 321 58.59 -36.22 21.50
N ALA A 322 58.43 -34.90 21.66
CA ALA A 322 57.15 -34.28 21.95
C ALA A 322 56.93 -33.04 21.06
N PRO A 323 56.86 -33.25 19.73
CA PRO A 323 56.95 -32.16 18.77
C PRO A 323 55.63 -31.43 18.53
N PHE A 324 54.51 -31.94 19.07
CA PHE A 324 53.19 -31.41 18.74
C PHE A 324 52.82 -30.21 19.62
N VAL A 325 52.22 -29.22 18.96
CA VAL A 325 51.54 -28.09 19.60
C VAL A 325 50.04 -28.24 19.34
N ILE A 326 49.24 -28.37 20.38
CA ILE A 326 47.77 -28.42 20.24
C ILE A 326 47.25 -26.98 20.30
N ALA A 327 46.51 -26.58 19.27
CA ALA A 327 45.81 -25.30 19.22
C ALA A 327 44.31 -25.50 19.43
N THR A 328 43.74 -24.88 20.44
CA THR A 328 42.29 -24.81 20.64
C THR A 328 41.85 -23.37 20.74
N ALA A 329 40.62 -23.08 20.32
CA ALA A 329 40.08 -21.76 20.46
C ALA A 329 38.58 -21.76 20.77
N GLN A 330 38.14 -20.62 21.26
CA GLN A 330 36.75 -20.29 21.55
C GLN A 330 36.48 -18.89 21.02
N LEU A 331 35.30 -18.70 20.46
CA LEU A 331 34.86 -17.41 19.97
C LEU A 331 33.74 -16.89 20.85
N VAL A 332 33.88 -15.66 21.31
CA VAL A 332 32.81 -14.91 21.96
C VAL A 332 32.32 -13.86 20.98
N ARG A 333 31.07 -13.95 20.55
CA ARG A 333 30.50 -13.13 19.46
C ARG A 333 29.31 -12.34 19.97
N TYR A 334 29.23 -11.06 19.64
CA TYR A 334 28.01 -10.28 19.85
C TYR A 334 27.07 -10.43 18.65
N ASN A 335 25.80 -10.75 18.89
CA ASN A 335 24.78 -10.98 17.84
C ASN A 335 24.28 -9.69 17.15
N ILE A 336 25.17 -8.74 16.85
CA ILE A 336 24.81 -7.41 16.32
C ILE A 336 24.15 -7.49 14.93
N ASN A 337 24.56 -8.43 14.08
CA ASN A 337 23.99 -8.56 12.73
C ASN A 337 22.52 -8.99 12.76
N GLU A 338 22.16 -9.96 13.59
CA GLU A 338 20.76 -10.39 13.75
C GLU A 338 19.91 -9.31 14.42
N ILE A 339 20.50 -8.59 15.38
CA ILE A 339 19.91 -7.38 15.97
C ILE A 339 19.63 -6.30 14.91
N LYS A 340 20.59 -6.06 13.99
CA LYS A 340 20.46 -5.06 12.93
C LYS A 340 19.34 -5.42 11.95
N LYS A 341 19.30 -6.67 11.49
CA LYS A 341 18.21 -7.17 10.62
C LYS A 341 16.86 -7.02 11.31
N PHE A 342 16.77 -7.37 12.59
CA PHE A 342 15.55 -7.19 13.37
C PHE A 342 15.14 -5.71 13.45
N ARG A 343 16.08 -4.81 13.73
CA ARG A 343 15.84 -3.36 13.74
C ARG A 343 15.32 -2.86 12.40
N GLU A 344 15.94 -3.28 11.30
CA GLU A 344 15.51 -2.91 9.93
C GLU A 344 14.08 -3.40 9.65
N ASN A 345 13.75 -4.64 10.05
CA ASN A 345 12.41 -5.19 9.91
C ASN A 345 11.37 -4.41 10.75
N VAL A 346 11.73 -4.00 11.98
CA VAL A 346 10.85 -3.15 12.81
C VAL A 346 10.66 -1.77 12.16
N ILE A 347 11.71 -1.16 11.61
CA ILE A 347 11.56 0.12 10.89
C ILE A 347 10.66 -0.05 9.67
N GLU A 348 10.88 -1.11 8.87
CA GLU A 348 10.06 -1.40 7.69
C GLU A 348 8.60 -1.61 8.07
N ILE A 349 8.31 -2.31 9.17
CA ILE A 349 6.93 -2.54 9.60
C ILE A 349 6.27 -1.26 10.11
N LEU A 350 7.01 -0.39 10.81
CA LEU A 350 6.52 0.91 11.23
C LEU A 350 6.23 1.82 10.02
N GLN A 351 7.09 1.80 9.00
CA GLN A 351 6.86 2.52 7.74
C GLN A 351 5.61 2.01 7.01
N LYS A 352 5.36 0.68 7.01
CA LYS A 352 4.11 0.12 6.47
C LYS A 352 2.87 0.61 7.21
N LYS A 353 2.94 0.73 8.54
CA LYS A 353 1.87 1.34 9.35
C LYS A 353 1.71 2.84 9.07
N GLN A 354 2.79 3.58 8.87
CA GLN A 354 2.70 4.99 8.43
C GLN A 354 2.02 5.12 7.07
N ALA A 355 2.40 4.28 6.10
CA ALA A 355 1.79 4.25 4.79
C ALA A 355 0.30 3.88 4.84
N SER A 356 -0.10 2.94 5.69
CA SER A 356 -1.52 2.63 5.88
C SER A 356 -2.28 3.80 6.51
N MET A 357 -1.71 4.52 7.47
CA MET A 357 -2.34 5.73 8.03
C MET A 357 -2.47 6.86 7.01
N ILE A 358 -1.58 6.97 6.02
CA ILE A 358 -1.71 7.92 4.90
C ILE A 358 -2.95 7.56 4.05
N ASP A 359 -3.15 6.27 3.77
CA ASP A 359 -4.33 5.79 3.04
C ASP A 359 -5.63 6.02 3.81
N GLU A 360 -5.62 5.72 5.11
CA GLU A 360 -6.72 5.96 6.04
C GLU A 360 -7.10 7.45 6.10
N THR A 361 -6.09 8.33 6.22
CA THR A 361 -6.29 9.79 6.19
C THR A 361 -6.93 10.23 4.87
N LYS A 362 -6.48 9.67 3.74
CA LYS A 362 -7.04 9.99 2.42
C LYS A 362 -8.51 9.58 2.34
N ILE A 363 -8.87 8.39 2.82
CA ILE A 363 -10.26 7.91 2.87
C ILE A 363 -11.12 8.88 3.68
N TYR A 364 -10.74 9.19 4.93
CA TYR A 364 -11.53 10.08 5.78
C TYR A 364 -11.64 11.50 5.20
N THR A 365 -10.55 12.03 4.64
CA THR A 365 -10.55 13.35 4.00
C THR A 365 -11.47 13.41 2.78
N ASP A 366 -11.45 12.38 1.92
CA ASP A 366 -12.29 12.34 0.72
C ASP A 366 -13.79 12.19 1.07
N ILE A 367 -14.11 11.44 2.14
CA ILE A 367 -15.46 11.34 2.70
C ILE A 367 -15.89 12.69 3.27
N GLN A 368 -15.07 13.32 4.12
CA GLN A 368 -15.42 14.59 4.75
C GLN A 368 -15.62 15.70 3.70
N LYS A 369 -14.76 15.79 2.68
CA LYS A 369 -14.96 16.71 1.55
C LYS A 369 -16.27 16.50 0.82
N PHE A 370 -16.68 15.25 0.62
CA PHE A 370 -17.98 14.94 0.00
C PHE A 370 -19.14 15.39 0.90
N ILE A 371 -19.04 15.14 2.21
CA ILE A 371 -20.07 15.58 3.17
C ILE A 371 -20.17 17.10 3.17
N ASP A 372 -19.04 17.82 3.26
CA ASP A 372 -19.01 19.29 3.30
C ASP A 372 -19.58 19.93 2.02
N GLU A 373 -19.43 19.26 0.86
CA GLU A 373 -19.92 19.74 -0.44
C GLU A 373 -21.45 19.67 -0.57
N PHE A 374 -22.09 18.62 -0.04
CA PHE A 374 -23.52 18.34 -0.27
C PHE A 374 -24.40 18.38 0.97
N TYR A 375 -23.83 18.22 2.16
CA TYR A 375 -24.56 18.18 3.42
C TYR A 375 -24.05 19.28 4.34
N ARG A 376 -24.87 20.33 4.54
CA ARG A 376 -24.62 21.31 5.60
C ARG A 376 -24.84 20.64 6.94
N VAL A 377 -23.76 20.16 7.55
CA VAL A 377 -23.79 19.57 8.88
C VAL A 377 -24.22 20.66 9.87
N ASN A 378 -25.46 20.62 10.35
CA ASN A 378 -25.87 21.44 11.49
C ASN A 378 -25.18 20.89 12.74
N ASP A 379 -24.31 21.68 13.36
CA ASP A 379 -23.47 21.30 14.52
C ASP A 379 -24.27 20.89 15.78
N GLY A 380 -25.59 21.10 15.81
CA GLY A 380 -26.45 20.84 16.97
C GLY A 380 -27.06 19.43 17.08
N VAL A 381 -27.05 18.60 16.03
CA VAL A 381 -27.66 17.26 16.07
C VAL A 381 -26.61 16.19 16.32
N LYS A 382 -26.55 15.65 17.55
CA LYS A 382 -25.81 14.40 17.82
C LYS A 382 -26.57 13.24 17.20
N ALA A 383 -26.05 12.69 16.10
CA ALA A 383 -26.51 11.38 15.62
C ALA A 383 -26.00 10.29 16.58
N ALA A 384 -26.87 9.41 17.03
CA ALA A 384 -26.50 8.29 17.91
C ALA A 384 -25.71 7.25 17.10
N PHE A 385 -24.59 6.76 17.65
CA PHE A 385 -23.84 5.64 17.07
C PHE A 385 -24.65 4.34 17.17
N SER A 386 -24.66 3.55 16.09
CA SER A 386 -25.20 2.18 16.13
C SER A 386 -24.28 1.27 16.96
N ASP A 387 -24.77 0.09 17.33
CA ASP A 387 -23.94 -0.89 18.05
C ASP A 387 -22.78 -1.42 17.18
N GLU A 388 -22.98 -1.49 15.86
CA GLU A 388 -21.91 -1.80 14.89
C GLU A 388 -20.82 -0.72 14.86
N ASP A 389 -21.21 0.56 14.88
CA ASP A 389 -20.26 1.68 14.90
C ASP A 389 -19.41 1.65 16.19
N LYS A 390 -20.06 1.40 17.34
CA LYS A 390 -19.36 1.25 18.63
C LYS A 390 -18.39 0.09 18.61
N LEU A 391 -18.82 -1.07 18.10
CA LEU A 391 -17.98 -2.27 18.02
C LEU A 391 -16.75 -2.05 17.12
N LEU A 392 -16.89 -1.33 16.00
CA LEU A 392 -15.76 -0.98 15.13
C LEU A 392 -14.71 -0.16 15.87
N ILE A 393 -15.16 0.87 16.59
CA ILE A 393 -14.30 1.77 17.37
C ILE A 393 -13.63 1.00 18.53
N GLU A 394 -14.40 0.18 19.27
CA GLU A 394 -13.90 -0.67 20.35
C GLU A 394 -12.83 -1.65 19.86
N ASN A 395 -13.04 -2.28 18.70
CA ASN A 395 -12.07 -3.19 18.10
C ASN A 395 -10.77 -2.46 17.74
N ARG A 396 -10.84 -1.24 17.19
CA ARG A 396 -9.64 -0.47 16.87
C ARG A 396 -8.88 -0.04 18.13
N LEU A 397 -9.60 0.41 19.17
CA LEU A 397 -9.00 0.76 20.45
C LEU A 397 -8.37 -0.46 21.16
N SER A 398 -9.01 -1.62 21.09
CA SER A 398 -8.49 -2.87 21.66
C SER A 398 -7.18 -3.30 20.99
N LYS A 399 -7.09 -3.22 19.65
CA LYS A 399 -5.85 -3.47 18.91
C LYS A 399 -4.74 -2.48 19.25
N PHE A 400 -5.08 -1.20 19.42
CA PHE A 400 -4.11 -0.20 19.86
C PHE A 400 -3.58 -0.53 21.27
N LYS A 401 -4.49 -0.87 22.19
CA LYS A 401 -4.16 -1.29 23.56
C LYS A 401 -3.28 -2.53 23.62
N SER A 402 -3.53 -3.55 22.78
CA SER A 402 -2.71 -4.77 22.80
C SER A 402 -1.25 -4.52 22.44
N ILE A 403 -0.99 -3.54 21.55
CA ILE A 403 0.38 -3.13 21.17
C ILE A 403 1.06 -2.41 22.33
N LEU A 404 0.36 -1.48 22.99
CA LEU A 404 0.87 -0.78 24.18
C LEU A 404 1.17 -1.72 25.35
N GLN A 405 0.39 -2.80 25.47
CA GLN A 405 0.55 -3.82 26.50
C GLN A 405 1.52 -4.94 26.11
N ASN A 406 2.15 -4.87 24.93
CA ASN A 406 3.07 -5.89 24.48
C ASN A 406 4.34 -5.86 25.35
N GLU A 407 4.55 -6.96 26.09
CA GLU A 407 5.70 -7.12 26.97
C GLU A 407 7.05 -7.09 26.24
N PHE A 408 7.07 -7.36 24.93
CA PHE A 408 8.29 -7.28 24.13
C PHE A 408 8.83 -5.85 24.11
N PHE A 409 7.99 -4.87 23.75
CA PHE A 409 8.39 -3.46 23.72
C PHE A 409 8.73 -2.93 25.12
N SER A 410 7.92 -3.25 26.13
CA SER A 410 8.07 -2.68 27.47
C SER A 410 9.13 -3.37 28.35
N LYS A 411 9.26 -4.70 28.30
CA LYS A 411 10.19 -5.45 29.19
C LYS A 411 11.49 -5.84 28.50
N GLN A 412 11.44 -6.28 27.25
CA GLN A 412 12.64 -6.74 26.53
C GLN A 412 13.39 -5.57 25.89
N LEU A 413 12.69 -4.75 25.10
CA LEU A 413 13.29 -3.55 24.50
C LEU A 413 13.33 -2.37 25.45
N GLN A 414 12.51 -2.35 26.52
CA GLN A 414 12.41 -1.23 27.47
C GLN A 414 12.15 0.12 26.79
N TYR A 415 11.27 0.10 25.79
CA TYR A 415 10.85 1.29 25.07
C TYR A 415 9.91 2.13 25.90
N ASN A 416 10.23 3.41 26.01
CA ASN A 416 9.48 4.34 26.82
C ASN A 416 8.17 4.77 26.14
N SER A 417 8.13 4.75 24.80
CA SER A 417 6.94 5.12 24.00
C SER A 417 5.68 4.39 24.44
N VAL A 418 5.73 3.05 24.54
CA VAL A 418 4.57 2.22 24.91
C VAL A 418 4.13 2.44 26.35
N ILE A 419 5.07 2.77 27.25
CA ILE A 419 4.79 3.05 28.66
C ILE A 419 4.03 4.38 28.76
N PHE A 420 4.59 5.47 28.21
CA PHE A 420 3.99 6.80 28.26
C PHE A 420 2.61 6.84 27.58
N LEU A 421 2.47 6.20 26.42
CA LEU A 421 1.18 6.15 25.70
C LEU A 421 0.15 5.29 26.44
N ASN A 422 0.57 4.18 27.07
CA ASN A 422 -0.33 3.39 27.91
C ASN A 422 -0.81 4.19 29.12
N ASP A 423 0.08 4.91 29.81
CA ASP A 423 -0.27 5.73 30.95
C ASP A 423 -1.25 6.86 30.58
N ALA A 424 -0.99 7.55 29.46
CA ALA A 424 -1.90 8.57 28.93
C ALA A 424 -3.26 7.99 28.55
N MET A 425 -3.30 6.82 27.91
CA MET A 425 -4.54 6.12 27.60
C MET A 425 -5.32 5.74 28.88
N GLN A 426 -4.65 5.19 29.89
CA GLN A 426 -5.30 4.85 31.16
C GLN A 426 -5.81 6.11 31.90
N ALA A 427 -5.07 7.21 31.86
CA ALA A 427 -5.50 8.50 32.41
C ALA A 427 -6.75 9.02 31.69
N GLY A 428 -6.77 8.97 30.36
CA GLY A 428 -7.92 9.35 29.55
C GLY A 428 -9.17 8.52 29.88
N ILE A 429 -9.02 7.20 30.00
CA ILE A 429 -10.11 6.30 30.40
C ILE A 429 -10.66 6.68 31.79
N LYS A 430 -9.79 6.94 32.76
CA LYS A 430 -10.19 7.30 34.14
C LYS A 430 -10.92 8.65 34.26
N LEU A 431 -10.65 9.60 33.35
CA LEU A 431 -11.34 10.90 33.34
C LEU A 431 -12.81 10.80 32.90
N THR A 432 -13.16 9.70 32.26
CA THR A 432 -14.52 9.41 31.78
C THR A 432 -15.37 8.78 32.88
N LYS A 433 -16.54 9.36 33.15
CA LYS A 433 -17.51 8.82 34.13
C LYS A 433 -18.36 7.67 33.59
N THR A 434 -18.28 7.40 32.28
CA THR A 434 -19.06 6.38 31.56
C THR A 434 -18.14 5.31 30.98
N ASN A 435 -18.65 4.07 30.85
CA ASN A 435 -17.97 2.99 30.13
C ASN A 435 -18.16 3.07 28.60
N ASN A 436 -18.66 4.19 28.09
CA ASN A 436 -18.94 4.37 26.68
C ASN A 436 -17.65 4.78 25.94
N VAL A 437 -17.23 3.97 24.98
CA VAL A 437 -15.98 4.21 24.22
C VAL A 437 -15.99 5.56 23.48
N ASP A 438 -17.17 6.03 23.05
CA ASP A 438 -17.32 7.32 22.37
C ASP A 438 -16.92 8.51 23.27
N ASP A 439 -17.21 8.43 24.58
CA ASP A 439 -16.85 9.46 25.55
C ASP A 439 -15.38 9.37 25.97
N GLN A 440 -14.78 8.17 25.89
CA GLN A 440 -13.41 7.91 26.33
C GLN A 440 -12.37 8.45 25.33
N ILE A 441 -12.62 8.30 24.02
CA ILE A 441 -11.66 8.64 22.96
C ILE A 441 -11.19 10.10 22.98
N PRO A 442 -12.07 11.12 23.10
CA PRO A 442 -11.64 12.51 23.18
C PRO A 442 -10.70 12.78 24.38
N ASN A 443 -10.96 12.15 25.53
CA ASN A 443 -10.12 12.27 26.72
C ASN A 443 -8.78 11.56 26.54
N ILE A 444 -8.77 10.36 25.95
CA ILE A 444 -7.55 9.62 25.60
C ILE A 444 -6.66 10.47 24.68
N ASN A 445 -7.22 11.04 23.61
CA ASN A 445 -6.48 11.89 22.69
C ASN A 445 -5.91 13.13 23.37
N SER A 446 -6.71 13.81 24.20
CA SER A 446 -6.25 14.98 24.94
C SER A 446 -5.06 14.64 25.86
N GLN A 447 -5.09 13.47 26.53
CA GLN A 447 -3.97 13.03 27.36
C GLN A 447 -2.74 12.66 26.51
N ILE A 448 -2.92 12.02 25.35
CA ILE A 448 -1.83 11.66 24.43
C ILE A 448 -1.16 12.90 23.81
N GLU A 449 -1.94 13.92 23.45
CA GLU A 449 -1.40 15.19 22.95
C GLU A 449 -0.65 15.98 24.02
N ALA A 450 -1.07 15.87 25.28
CA ALA A 450 -0.45 16.52 26.43
C ALA A 450 0.86 15.86 26.90
N ILE A 451 1.27 14.72 26.33
CA ILE A 451 2.54 14.07 26.65
C ILE A 451 3.70 15.00 26.29
N ALA A 452 4.46 15.43 27.29
CA ALA A 452 5.74 16.10 27.06
C ALA A 452 6.72 15.14 26.36
N ILE A 453 7.53 15.64 25.41
CA ILE A 453 8.45 14.83 24.62
C ILE A 453 9.30 13.96 25.57
N PRO A 454 9.11 12.63 25.55
CA PRO A 454 9.81 11.76 26.49
C PRO A 454 11.27 11.57 26.06
N ALA A 455 12.12 11.19 27.01
CA ALA A 455 13.44 10.68 26.67
C ALA A 455 13.29 9.29 26.03
N PHE A 456 13.45 9.23 24.71
CA PHE A 456 13.40 7.97 23.95
C PHE A 456 14.64 7.14 24.18
N LYS A 457 14.50 5.82 24.19
CA LYS A 457 15.63 4.90 24.31
C LYS A 457 16.55 4.95 23.08
N ASP A 458 15.95 5.07 21.89
CA ASP A 458 16.63 5.18 20.61
C ASP A 458 15.68 5.76 19.52
N THR A 459 16.18 5.86 18.28
CA THR A 459 15.40 6.41 17.14
C THR A 459 14.20 5.56 16.73
N VAL A 460 14.22 4.24 17.02
CA VAL A 460 13.11 3.33 16.73
C VAL A 460 12.02 3.50 17.77
N ASP A 461 12.38 3.70 19.05
CA ASP A 461 11.44 4.09 20.11
C ASP A 461 10.74 5.43 19.80
N GLU A 462 11.50 6.41 19.30
CA GLU A 462 10.95 7.69 18.80
C GLU A 462 9.98 7.48 17.62
N THR A 463 10.39 6.69 16.62
CA THR A 463 9.53 6.40 15.46
C THR A 463 8.26 5.65 15.88
N LEU A 464 8.37 4.70 16.81
CA LEU A 464 7.24 3.97 17.36
C LEU A 464 6.27 4.92 18.08
N PHE A 465 6.78 5.85 18.89
CA PHE A 465 5.96 6.86 19.55
C PHE A 465 5.14 7.69 18.56
N GLU A 466 5.79 8.23 17.52
CA GLU A 466 5.11 9.04 16.50
C GLU A 466 4.03 8.23 15.75
N VAL A 467 4.33 6.98 15.41
CA VAL A 467 3.37 6.07 14.76
C VAL A 467 2.17 5.79 15.64
N LEU A 468 2.39 5.44 16.91
CA LEU A 468 1.32 5.09 17.84
C LEU A 468 0.51 6.31 18.28
N LYS A 469 1.16 7.47 18.48
CA LYS A 469 0.48 8.74 18.72
C LYS A 469 -0.47 9.07 17.57
N LYS A 470 0.00 8.97 16.33
CA LYS A 470 -0.84 9.18 15.14
C LYS A 470 -1.96 8.17 15.03
N ASP A 471 -1.73 6.89 15.36
CA ASP A 471 -2.77 5.86 15.33
C ASP A 471 -3.89 6.15 16.34
N ALA A 472 -3.54 6.64 17.55
CA ALA A 472 -4.53 7.09 18.52
C ALA A 472 -5.37 8.27 18.00
N LEU A 473 -4.72 9.26 17.37
CA LEU A 473 -5.44 10.38 16.74
C LEU A 473 -6.38 9.90 15.63
N MET A 474 -5.96 8.94 14.80
CA MET A 474 -6.78 8.36 13.74
C MET A 474 -8.03 7.63 14.28
N ILE A 475 -7.99 7.08 15.49
CA ILE A 475 -9.19 6.49 16.14
C ILE A 475 -10.26 7.55 16.39
N ASN A 476 -9.87 8.77 16.77
CA ASN A 476 -10.83 9.86 16.92
C ASN A 476 -11.31 10.42 15.57
N GLU A 477 -10.44 10.48 14.55
CA GLU A 477 -10.85 10.85 13.19
C GLU A 477 -11.88 9.87 12.62
N LEU A 478 -11.71 8.56 12.86
CA LEU A 478 -12.72 7.54 12.56
C LEU A 478 -14.06 7.86 13.23
N ARG A 479 -14.05 8.17 14.53
CA ARG A 479 -15.24 8.52 15.31
C ARG A 479 -15.94 9.77 14.77
N ILE A 480 -15.18 10.82 14.44
CA ILE A 480 -15.71 12.07 13.85
C ILE A 480 -16.33 11.80 12.48
N THR A 481 -15.61 11.07 11.61
CA THR A 481 -16.08 10.74 10.25
C THR A 481 -17.37 9.90 10.29
N LEU A 482 -17.44 8.90 11.18
CA LEU A 482 -18.65 8.10 11.39
C LEU A 482 -19.81 8.95 11.89
N SER A 483 -19.56 9.89 12.81
CA SER A 483 -20.58 10.83 13.29
C SER A 483 -21.14 11.69 12.16
N SER A 484 -20.27 12.20 11.27
CA SER A 484 -20.66 12.97 10.09
C SER A 484 -21.50 12.13 9.11
N VAL A 485 -21.08 10.90 8.81
CA VAL A 485 -21.83 9.98 7.93
C VAL A 485 -23.19 9.63 8.52
N ASN A 486 -23.30 9.44 9.83
CA ASN A 486 -24.57 9.12 10.49
C ASN A 486 -25.62 10.23 10.42
N LYS A 487 -25.23 11.48 10.14
CA LYS A 487 -26.16 12.61 9.94
C LYS A 487 -26.82 12.62 8.56
N ILE A 488 -26.33 11.81 7.61
CA ILE A 488 -26.88 11.70 6.26
C ILE A 488 -28.23 10.98 6.30
N GLN A 489 -29.25 11.60 5.71
CA GLN A 489 -30.62 11.07 5.67
C GLN A 489 -30.80 10.01 4.57
N ASP A 490 -30.11 10.14 3.43
CA ASP A 490 -30.15 9.14 2.35
C ASP A 490 -29.45 7.84 2.80
N ILE A 491 -30.24 6.78 2.91
CA ILE A 491 -29.80 5.48 3.45
C ILE A 491 -28.77 4.84 2.53
N ALA A 492 -28.93 4.93 1.21
CA ALA A 492 -28.01 4.31 0.25
C ALA A 492 -26.64 4.99 0.30
N ILE A 493 -26.61 6.32 0.32
CA ILE A 493 -25.37 7.10 0.43
C ILE A 493 -24.68 6.81 1.78
N ARG A 494 -25.44 6.81 2.88
CA ARG A 494 -24.91 6.51 4.21
C ARG A 494 -24.29 5.11 4.28
N ASN A 495 -24.98 4.10 3.75
CA ASN A 495 -24.49 2.72 3.76
C ASN A 495 -23.23 2.56 2.90
N ALA A 496 -23.19 3.18 1.72
CA ALA A 496 -22.02 3.16 0.85
C ALA A 496 -20.79 3.77 1.51
N LEU A 497 -20.93 4.93 2.17
CA LEU A 497 -19.84 5.56 2.91
C LEU A 497 -19.42 4.73 4.14
N LYS A 498 -20.37 4.13 4.87
CA LYS A 498 -20.06 3.22 5.98
C LYS A 498 -19.30 1.98 5.53
N ALA A 499 -19.67 1.37 4.41
CA ALA A 499 -18.95 0.21 3.86
C ALA A 499 -17.49 0.53 3.56
N VAL A 500 -17.20 1.74 3.07
CA VAL A 500 -15.83 2.22 2.85
C VAL A 500 -15.09 2.41 4.18
N ILE A 501 -15.73 3.00 5.20
CA ILE A 501 -15.12 3.21 6.53
C ILE A 501 -14.82 1.89 7.25
N THR A 502 -15.74 0.94 7.19
CA THR A 502 -15.58 -0.38 7.83
C THR A 502 -14.62 -1.30 7.07
N ASN A 503 -14.25 -0.92 5.84
CA ASN A 503 -13.43 -1.72 4.93
C ASN A 503 -13.97 -3.14 4.71
N ASP A 504 -15.31 -3.29 4.71
CA ASP A 504 -15.95 -4.57 4.40
C ASP A 504 -15.93 -4.81 2.89
N LYS A 505 -14.88 -5.49 2.43
CA LYS A 505 -14.63 -5.82 1.01
C LYS A 505 -15.85 -6.44 0.31
N GLY A 506 -16.69 -7.19 1.04
CA GLY A 506 -17.89 -7.83 0.49
C GLY A 506 -19.08 -6.88 0.33
N SER A 507 -19.22 -5.85 1.17
CA SER A 507 -20.27 -4.84 1.03
C SER A 507 -19.85 -3.66 0.15
N VAL A 508 -18.58 -3.23 0.16
CA VAL A 508 -18.11 -2.09 -0.65
C VAL A 508 -18.45 -2.25 -2.13
N GLY A 509 -18.15 -3.42 -2.72
CA GLY A 509 -18.47 -3.67 -4.13
C GLY A 509 -19.98 -3.69 -4.42
N ARG A 510 -20.78 -4.20 -3.48
CA ARG A 510 -22.25 -4.20 -3.59
C ARG A 510 -22.82 -2.80 -3.52
N GLU A 511 -22.40 -2.00 -2.54
CA GLU A 511 -22.90 -0.63 -2.38
C GLU A 511 -22.45 0.30 -3.52
N ILE A 512 -21.25 0.11 -4.08
CA ILE A 512 -20.82 0.81 -5.30
C ILE A 512 -21.78 0.51 -6.46
N ASN A 513 -22.15 -0.76 -6.64
CA ASN A 513 -23.08 -1.15 -7.69
C ASN A 513 -24.50 -0.65 -7.40
N ASN A 514 -24.96 -0.66 -6.15
CA ASN A 514 -26.24 -0.09 -5.75
C ASN A 514 -26.30 1.40 -6.10
N ILE A 515 -25.29 2.18 -5.74
CA ILE A 515 -25.22 3.62 -6.06
C ILE A 515 -25.22 3.86 -7.58
N LYS A 516 -24.52 3.01 -8.36
CA LYS A 516 -24.53 3.10 -9.83
C LYS A 516 -25.89 2.75 -10.43
N ASN A 517 -26.53 1.69 -9.94
CA ASN A 517 -27.85 1.27 -10.39
C ASN A 517 -28.89 2.33 -10.03
N ASP A 518 -28.88 2.85 -8.80
CA ASP A 518 -29.74 3.96 -8.37
C ASP A 518 -29.59 5.19 -9.28
N ALA A 519 -28.36 5.50 -9.71
CA ALA A 519 -28.11 6.60 -10.63
C ALA A 519 -28.64 6.32 -12.05
N GLU A 520 -28.50 5.10 -12.57
CA GLU A 520 -29.05 4.70 -13.87
C GLU A 520 -30.59 4.65 -13.86
N ASP A 521 -31.18 4.15 -12.77
CA ASP A 521 -32.64 4.14 -12.56
C ASP A 521 -33.17 5.58 -12.52
N LEU A 522 -32.51 6.49 -11.78
CA LEU A 522 -32.89 7.90 -11.76
C LEU A 522 -32.69 8.61 -13.11
N LYS A 523 -31.71 8.22 -13.94
CA LYS A 523 -31.58 8.73 -15.32
C LYS A 523 -32.75 8.28 -16.19
N THR A 524 -33.21 7.05 -16.00
CA THR A 524 -34.38 6.50 -16.71
C THR A 524 -35.66 7.21 -16.25
N ASP A 525 -35.83 7.41 -14.95
CA ASP A 525 -36.93 8.18 -14.37
C ASP A 525 -36.91 9.63 -14.86
N ARG A 526 -35.74 10.26 -14.91
CA ARG A 526 -35.56 11.60 -15.48
C ARG A 526 -36.08 11.67 -16.91
N ALA A 527 -35.66 10.75 -17.79
CA ALA A 527 -36.10 10.74 -19.19
C ALA A 527 -37.62 10.56 -19.30
N THR A 528 -38.20 9.70 -18.44
CA THR A 528 -39.65 9.46 -18.38
C THR A 528 -40.41 10.72 -17.93
N VAL A 529 -39.91 11.40 -16.90
CA VAL A 529 -40.50 12.63 -16.36
C VAL A 529 -40.33 13.80 -17.34
N GLU A 530 -39.20 13.92 -18.03
CA GLU A 530 -38.97 14.91 -19.09
C GLU A 530 -39.93 14.70 -20.26
N GLN A 531 -40.13 13.44 -20.71
CA GLN A 531 -41.10 13.11 -21.74
C GLN A 531 -42.54 13.40 -21.31
N ALA A 532 -42.89 13.12 -20.05
CA ALA A 532 -44.20 13.46 -19.50
C ALA A 532 -44.42 14.98 -19.45
N LEU A 533 -43.39 15.74 -19.04
CA LEU A 533 -43.42 17.21 -19.03
C LEU A 533 -43.58 17.78 -20.44
N GLU A 534 -42.84 17.26 -21.42
CA GLU A 534 -42.98 17.64 -22.83
C GLU A 534 -44.39 17.33 -23.35
N GLY A 535 -44.94 16.16 -23.00
CA GLY A 535 -46.32 15.79 -23.31
C GLY A 535 -47.35 16.76 -22.73
N LEU A 536 -47.18 17.21 -21.48
CA LEU A 536 -48.06 18.20 -20.84
C LEU A 536 -47.91 19.59 -21.47
N LEU A 537 -46.68 20.02 -21.79
CA LEU A 537 -46.43 21.28 -22.50
C LEU A 537 -47.07 21.27 -23.90
N ASN A 538 -46.96 20.17 -24.62
CA ASN A 538 -47.62 19.99 -25.93
C ASN A 538 -49.15 20.00 -25.79
N LYS A 539 -49.72 19.33 -24.77
CA LYS A 539 -51.17 19.41 -24.49
C LYS A 539 -51.62 20.85 -24.23
N MET A 540 -50.85 21.62 -23.45
CA MET A 540 -51.13 23.03 -23.22
C MET A 540 -51.10 23.84 -24.52
N ALA A 541 -50.11 23.61 -25.38
CA ALA A 541 -50.00 24.29 -26.67
C ALA A 541 -51.15 23.92 -27.65
N ILE A 542 -51.58 22.65 -27.65
CA ILE A 542 -52.75 22.21 -28.43
C ILE A 542 -54.02 22.87 -27.90
N LEU A 543 -54.23 22.89 -26.57
CA LEU A 543 -55.38 23.55 -25.94
C LEU A 543 -55.44 25.05 -26.30
N ASP A 544 -54.29 25.74 -26.28
CA ASP A 544 -54.20 27.15 -26.68
C ASP A 544 -54.52 27.35 -28.17
N LYS A 545 -54.02 26.47 -29.04
CA LYS A 545 -54.29 26.51 -30.48
C LYS A 545 -55.76 26.25 -30.78
N ASP A 546 -56.37 25.24 -30.16
CA ASP A 546 -57.77 24.87 -30.33
C ASP A 546 -58.71 25.97 -29.81
N LEU A 547 -58.35 26.62 -28.70
CA LEU A 547 -59.06 27.80 -28.20
C LEU A 547 -58.99 28.94 -29.22
N ASN A 548 -57.80 29.28 -29.73
CA ASN A 548 -57.63 30.39 -30.67
C ASN A 548 -58.39 30.14 -31.99
N ALA A 549 -58.33 28.93 -32.53
CA ALA A 549 -59.10 28.55 -33.72
C ALA A 549 -60.62 28.62 -33.46
N SER A 550 -61.07 28.18 -32.28
CA SER A 550 -62.47 28.30 -31.85
C SER A 550 -62.90 29.76 -31.71
N ILE A 551 -62.05 30.62 -31.15
CA ILE A 551 -62.30 32.06 -31.03
C ILE A 551 -62.47 32.67 -32.42
N GLU A 552 -61.53 32.43 -33.34
CA GLU A 552 -61.61 32.97 -34.71
C GLU A 552 -62.90 32.54 -35.42
N THR A 553 -63.24 31.24 -35.32
CA THR A 553 -64.40 30.67 -36.01
C THR A 553 -65.72 31.19 -35.41
N MET A 554 -65.92 31.04 -34.09
CA MET A 554 -67.18 31.39 -33.43
C MET A 554 -67.41 32.91 -33.39
N LEU A 555 -66.35 33.71 -33.23
CA LEU A 555 -66.47 35.17 -33.30
C LEU A 555 -66.86 35.63 -34.71
N LYS A 556 -66.28 35.02 -35.75
CA LYS A 556 -66.63 35.31 -37.14
C LYS A 556 -68.08 34.92 -37.44
N GLU A 557 -68.51 33.71 -37.06
CA GLU A 557 -69.88 33.24 -37.26
C GLU A 557 -70.90 34.14 -36.56
N TRP A 558 -70.62 34.56 -35.32
CA TRP A 558 -71.47 35.48 -34.58
C TRP A 558 -71.53 36.85 -35.28
N LYS A 559 -70.39 37.40 -35.71
CA LYS A 559 -70.34 38.68 -36.44
C LYS A 559 -71.13 38.64 -37.74
N GLU A 560 -70.99 37.59 -38.53
CA GLU A 560 -71.70 37.45 -39.81
C GLU A 560 -73.22 37.33 -39.59
N ARG A 561 -73.64 36.58 -38.56
CA ARG A 561 -75.06 36.43 -38.21
C ARG A 561 -75.67 37.73 -37.74
N GLU A 562 -74.99 38.44 -36.85
CA GLU A 562 -75.49 39.65 -36.21
C GLU A 562 -75.18 40.95 -36.97
N TYR A 563 -74.44 40.88 -38.09
CA TYR A 563 -74.03 42.04 -38.88
C TYR A 563 -75.21 42.96 -39.22
N LYS A 564 -76.33 42.36 -39.65
CA LYS A 564 -77.54 43.10 -39.99
C LYS A 564 -78.15 43.80 -38.78
N ASN A 565 -78.13 43.16 -37.61
CA ASN A 565 -78.65 43.73 -36.37
C ASN A 565 -77.76 44.86 -35.85
N PHE A 566 -76.43 44.75 -35.97
CA PHE A 566 -75.50 45.85 -35.64
C PHE A 566 -75.67 47.07 -36.54
N VAL A 567 -75.77 46.85 -37.85
CA VAL A 567 -76.02 47.92 -38.83
C VAL A 567 -77.39 48.56 -38.57
N LEU A 568 -78.41 47.77 -38.24
CA LEU A 568 -79.74 48.26 -37.89
C LEU A 568 -79.73 49.08 -36.59
N LEU A 569 -79.08 48.61 -35.52
CA LEU A 569 -78.99 49.36 -34.27
C LEU A 569 -78.28 50.71 -34.47
N SER A 570 -77.18 50.72 -35.22
CA SER A 570 -76.42 51.93 -35.52
C SER A 570 -77.22 52.90 -36.39
N SER A 571 -77.94 52.41 -37.40
CA SER A 571 -78.80 53.24 -38.24
C SER A 571 -80.02 53.79 -37.49
N ILE A 572 -80.57 53.03 -36.54
CA ILE A 572 -81.64 53.51 -35.64
C ILE A 572 -81.11 54.62 -34.72
N ASP A 573 -79.87 54.52 -34.20
CA ASP A 573 -79.27 55.57 -33.38
C ASP A 573 -79.10 56.89 -34.14
N GLU A 574 -78.53 56.84 -35.33
CA GLU A 574 -78.35 58.01 -36.20
C GLU A 574 -79.70 58.60 -36.61
N PHE A 575 -80.63 57.74 -37.00
CA PHE A 575 -81.98 58.13 -37.37
C PHE A 575 -82.73 58.82 -36.23
N ASN A 576 -82.62 58.33 -34.99
CA ASN A 576 -83.31 58.91 -33.83
C ASN A 576 -82.90 60.37 -33.56
N ILE A 577 -81.66 60.74 -33.90
CA ILE A 577 -81.17 62.11 -33.77
C ILE A 577 -81.82 63.02 -34.82
N GLU A 578 -81.93 62.56 -36.07
CA GLU A 578 -82.54 63.32 -37.16
C GLU A 578 -84.06 63.48 -36.98
N LEU A 579 -84.72 62.37 -36.64
CA LEU A 579 -86.17 62.31 -36.43
C LEU A 579 -86.65 63.25 -35.32
N ASN A 580 -85.89 63.38 -34.25
CA ASN A 580 -86.22 64.29 -33.15
C ASN A 580 -86.18 65.76 -33.57
N LYS A 581 -85.29 66.14 -34.50
CA LYS A 581 -85.27 67.50 -35.07
C LYS A 581 -86.53 67.77 -35.88
N ASP A 582 -86.94 66.81 -36.71
CA ASP A 582 -88.14 66.93 -37.55
C ASP A 582 -89.44 66.99 -36.73
N ILE A 583 -89.53 66.24 -35.62
CA ILE A 583 -90.66 66.31 -34.69
C ILE A 583 -90.76 67.68 -34.00
N ILE A 584 -89.62 68.27 -33.60
CA ILE A 584 -89.58 69.61 -33.00
C ILE A 584 -90.10 70.63 -34.01
N TYR A 585 -89.66 70.52 -35.27
CA TYR A 585 -90.09 71.40 -36.35
C TYR A 585 -91.59 71.24 -36.70
N LEU A 586 -92.11 70.01 -36.71
CA LEU A 586 -93.55 69.76 -36.89
C LEU A 586 -94.40 70.46 -35.82
N LYS A 587 -93.96 70.43 -34.55
CA LYS A 587 -94.67 71.09 -33.45
C LYS A 587 -94.71 72.61 -33.61
N SER A 588 -93.64 73.24 -34.10
CA SER A 588 -93.63 74.68 -34.35
C SER A 588 -94.59 75.07 -35.46
N GLU A 589 -94.59 74.33 -36.58
CA GLU A 589 -95.48 74.64 -37.73
C GLU A 589 -96.97 74.45 -37.37
N LEU A 590 -97.30 73.40 -36.62
CA LEU A 590 -98.67 73.19 -36.15
C LEU A 590 -99.15 74.33 -35.24
N LYS A 591 -98.28 74.83 -34.36
CA LYS A 591 -98.58 75.97 -33.50
C LYS A 591 -98.82 77.23 -34.32
N GLU A 592 -97.95 77.52 -35.28
CA GLU A 592 -98.07 78.69 -36.15
C GLU A 592 -99.38 78.67 -36.95
N TYR A 593 -99.80 77.50 -37.44
CA TYR A 593 -101.07 77.33 -38.13
C TYR A 593 -102.29 77.68 -37.24
N ALA A 594 -102.30 77.19 -35.99
CA ALA A 594 -103.36 77.52 -35.05
C ALA A 594 -103.38 79.01 -34.69
N ASP A 595 -102.22 79.63 -34.49
CA ASP A 595 -102.09 81.06 -34.19
C ASP A 595 -102.61 81.93 -35.35
N LYS A 596 -102.29 81.56 -36.59
CA LYS A 596 -102.79 82.22 -37.80
C LYS A 596 -104.32 82.18 -37.90
N LEU A 597 -104.94 81.04 -37.58
CA LEU A 597 -106.40 80.90 -37.57
C LEU A 597 -107.06 81.65 -36.41
N ASN A 598 -106.46 81.60 -35.22
CA ASN A 598 -106.93 82.29 -34.03
C ASN A 598 -106.98 83.82 -34.20
N ASN A 599 -106.00 84.38 -34.89
CA ASN A 599 -105.87 85.83 -35.11
C ASN A 599 -106.77 86.35 -36.24
N THR A 600 -107.34 85.47 -37.06
CA THR A 600 -108.24 85.87 -38.16
C THR A 600 -109.67 86.14 -37.65
N SER A 601 -110.22 87.32 -37.94
CA SER A 601 -111.53 87.79 -37.46
C SER A 601 -112.57 88.05 -38.56
N LYS A 602 -112.16 88.03 -39.85
CA LYS A 602 -113.06 88.25 -41.01
C LYS A 602 -113.28 86.97 -41.82
N LEU A 603 -114.55 86.70 -42.17
CA LEU A 603 -114.93 85.51 -42.94
C LEU A 603 -114.41 85.55 -44.40
N SER A 604 -114.20 86.74 -44.97
CA SER A 604 -113.67 86.91 -46.34
C SER A 604 -112.19 86.50 -46.46
N GLU A 605 -111.40 86.66 -45.41
CA GLU A 605 -109.98 86.26 -45.39
C GLU A 605 -109.84 84.73 -45.28
N LEU A 606 -110.65 84.05 -44.46
CA LEU A 606 -110.67 82.59 -44.37
C LEU A 606 -111.24 81.88 -45.61
N LYS A 607 -112.04 82.57 -46.43
CA LYS A 607 -112.57 82.02 -47.70
C LYS A 607 -111.57 82.11 -48.85
N LYS A 608 -110.63 83.07 -48.80
CA LYS A 608 -109.52 83.20 -49.76
C LYS A 608 -108.32 82.32 -49.39
N LEU A 609 -108.32 81.76 -48.19
CA LEU A 609 -107.26 80.91 -47.67
C LEU A 609 -107.37 79.53 -48.31
N ASP A 610 -106.44 79.23 -49.21
CA ASP A 610 -106.29 77.90 -49.80
C ASP A 610 -105.77 76.93 -48.72
N PHE A 611 -106.55 75.89 -48.43
CA PHE A 611 -106.22 74.94 -47.37
C PHE A 611 -104.93 74.21 -47.67
N GLU A 612 -104.76 73.72 -48.90
CA GLU A 612 -103.61 72.89 -49.28
C GLU A 612 -102.31 73.71 -49.20
N LYS A 613 -102.32 74.96 -49.66
CA LYS A 613 -101.17 75.86 -49.55
C LYS A 613 -100.86 76.30 -48.12
N SER A 614 -101.86 76.29 -47.23
CA SER A 614 -101.69 76.73 -45.84
C SER A 614 -101.09 75.68 -44.90
N ILE A 615 -101.06 74.42 -45.33
CA ILE A 615 -100.51 73.29 -44.57
C ILE A 615 -99.30 72.65 -45.26
N GLU A 616 -98.79 73.26 -46.35
CA GLU A 616 -97.73 72.71 -47.21
C GLU A 616 -96.48 72.30 -46.40
N ASN A 617 -95.96 73.20 -45.56
CA ASN A 617 -94.83 72.91 -44.66
C ASN A 617 -95.12 71.77 -43.66
N ILE A 618 -96.36 71.67 -43.17
CA ILE A 618 -96.76 70.65 -42.20
C ILE A 618 -96.84 69.28 -42.89
N GLU A 619 -97.43 69.21 -44.09
CA GLU A 619 -97.51 67.99 -44.90
C GLU A 619 -96.11 67.53 -45.34
N GLU A 620 -95.21 68.43 -45.74
CA GLU A 620 -93.85 68.07 -46.14
C GLU A 620 -93.08 67.38 -44.99
N VAL A 621 -93.17 67.92 -43.79
CA VAL A 621 -92.51 67.35 -42.59
C VAL A 621 -93.19 66.05 -42.15
N LEU A 622 -94.53 65.98 -42.22
CA LEU A 622 -95.26 64.74 -41.93
C LEU A 622 -94.95 63.64 -42.95
N ASP A 623 -94.79 63.98 -44.23
CA ASP A 623 -94.38 63.06 -45.28
C ASP A 623 -92.96 62.55 -45.05
N LYS A 624 -92.06 63.45 -44.64
CA LYS A 624 -90.69 63.09 -44.29
C LYS A 624 -90.67 62.13 -43.09
N ILE A 625 -91.31 62.48 -41.97
CA ILE A 625 -91.42 61.63 -40.78
C ILE A 625 -92.06 60.28 -41.10
N TYR A 626 -93.15 60.28 -41.89
CA TYR A 626 -93.84 59.06 -42.30
C TYR A 626 -92.96 58.14 -43.15
N LYS A 627 -92.32 58.69 -44.19
CA LYS A 627 -91.42 57.92 -45.07
C LYS A 627 -90.22 57.39 -44.31
N GLU A 628 -89.65 58.18 -43.41
CA GLU A 628 -88.48 57.77 -42.65
C GLU A 628 -88.82 56.71 -41.60
N LEU A 629 -89.92 56.86 -40.85
CA LEU A 629 -90.38 55.83 -39.90
C LEU A 629 -90.75 54.51 -40.61
N LEU A 630 -91.40 54.59 -41.77
CA LEU A 630 -91.79 53.40 -42.54
C LEU A 630 -90.58 52.73 -43.22
N SER A 631 -89.62 53.49 -43.72
CA SER A 631 -88.45 52.93 -44.42
C SER A 631 -87.33 52.47 -43.50
N LYS A 632 -87.13 53.15 -42.35
CA LYS A 632 -86.01 52.86 -41.44
C LYS A 632 -86.40 51.98 -40.24
N ILE A 633 -87.65 52.02 -39.78
CA ILE A 633 -88.13 51.21 -38.64
C ILE A 633 -89.43 50.43 -38.96
N GLU A 634 -89.86 50.38 -40.22
CA GLU A 634 -91.09 49.69 -40.69
C GLU A 634 -92.36 50.11 -39.94
N PHE A 635 -92.39 51.34 -39.42
CA PHE A 635 -93.50 51.83 -38.61
C PHE A 635 -94.44 52.73 -39.43
N ASN A 636 -95.73 52.41 -39.40
CA ASN A 636 -96.76 53.19 -40.06
C ASN A 636 -97.18 54.39 -39.18
N PHE A 637 -96.74 55.59 -39.53
CA PHE A 637 -97.04 56.81 -38.77
C PHE A 637 -98.47 57.30 -39.00
N THR A 638 -99.41 56.75 -38.21
CA THR A 638 -100.87 56.99 -38.31
C THR A 638 -101.28 58.42 -37.97
N ASP A 639 -100.46 59.14 -37.20
CA ASP A 639 -100.69 60.53 -36.80
C ASP A 639 -100.79 61.48 -38.00
N LYS A 640 -100.17 61.16 -39.14
CA LYS A 640 -100.26 61.97 -40.37
C LYS A 640 -101.71 62.20 -40.82
N GLY A 641 -102.52 61.14 -40.87
CA GLY A 641 -103.92 61.24 -41.28
C GLY A 641 -104.76 62.03 -40.26
N LEU A 642 -104.48 61.82 -38.97
CA LEU A 642 -105.18 62.49 -37.87
C LEU A 642 -104.86 63.99 -37.81
N ILE A 643 -103.60 64.39 -38.04
CA ILE A 643 -103.17 65.80 -38.09
C ILE A 643 -103.84 66.53 -39.23
N ARG A 644 -103.86 65.96 -40.43
CA ARG A 644 -104.53 66.58 -41.58
C ARG A 644 -106.03 66.78 -41.35
N GLU A 645 -106.70 65.77 -40.81
CA GLU A 645 -108.13 65.87 -40.49
C GLU A 645 -108.37 66.93 -39.40
N CYS A 646 -107.53 66.99 -38.38
CA CYS A 646 -107.64 67.95 -37.29
C CYS A 646 -107.44 69.39 -37.76
N LEU A 647 -106.45 69.66 -38.62
CA LEU A 647 -106.22 70.98 -39.24
C LEU A 647 -107.43 71.44 -40.06
N ARG A 648 -108.04 70.54 -40.82
CA ARG A 648 -109.26 70.82 -41.61
C ARG A 648 -110.44 71.16 -40.70
N ASN A 649 -110.65 70.36 -39.66
CA ASN A 649 -111.68 70.61 -38.64
C ASN A 649 -111.44 71.95 -37.92
N LEU A 650 -110.19 72.33 -37.67
CA LEU A 650 -109.82 73.60 -37.04
C LEU A 650 -110.19 74.82 -37.90
N LEU A 651 -109.90 74.75 -39.19
CA LEU A 651 -110.27 75.78 -40.16
C LEU A 651 -111.81 75.93 -40.25
N GLU A 652 -112.53 74.81 -40.31
CA GLU A 652 -113.99 74.77 -40.34
C GLU A 652 -114.62 75.30 -39.04
N TYR A 653 -114.08 74.88 -37.90
CA TYR A 653 -114.45 75.37 -36.57
C TYR A 653 -114.32 76.89 -36.50
N ARG A 654 -113.20 77.44 -36.97
CA ARG A 654 -112.98 78.90 -36.97
C ARG A 654 -113.94 79.63 -37.91
N LYS A 655 -114.21 79.09 -39.11
CA LYS A 655 -115.21 79.64 -40.04
C LYS A 655 -116.60 79.69 -39.40
N ASN A 656 -117.00 78.63 -38.68
CA ASN A 656 -118.30 78.55 -38.02
C ASN A 656 -118.39 79.49 -36.80
N CYS A 657 -117.33 79.61 -36.00
CA CYS A 657 -117.27 80.57 -34.89
C CYS A 657 -117.46 82.03 -35.35
N ILE A 658 -116.84 82.41 -36.48
CA ILE A 658 -117.00 83.77 -37.05
C ILE A 658 -118.43 83.99 -37.56
N LYS A 659 -119.06 82.98 -38.19
CA LYS A 659 -120.47 83.06 -38.61
C LYS A 659 -121.41 83.19 -37.41
N TYR A 660 -121.15 82.46 -36.33
CA TYR A 660 -121.98 82.47 -35.11
C TYR A 660 -121.97 83.85 -34.43
N LYS A 661 -120.81 84.51 -34.33
CA LYS A 661 -120.68 85.84 -33.69
C LYS A 661 -121.48 86.98 -34.35
N LYS A 662 -121.99 86.82 -35.58
CA LYS A 662 -122.71 87.90 -36.30
C LYS A 662 -124.16 88.16 -35.85
N GLY A 663 -124.85 87.19 -35.22
CA GLY A 663 -126.19 87.35 -34.58
C GLY A 663 -127.37 87.75 -35.48
N VAL A 664 -128.62 87.50 -35.04
CA VAL A 664 -129.91 87.86 -35.72
C VAL A 664 -130.69 88.88 -34.87
N GLY A 665 -131.38 89.84 -35.51
CA GLY A 665 -132.02 91.02 -34.91
C GLY A 665 -133.27 90.78 -34.04
N PHE A 666 -133.56 91.74 -33.15
CA PHE A 666 -134.48 91.62 -32.00
C PHE A 666 -135.96 91.34 -32.33
N PHE A 667 -136.45 91.68 -33.53
CA PHE A 667 -137.86 91.46 -33.90
C PHE A 667 -138.17 90.01 -34.33
N ASP A 668 -137.16 89.18 -34.65
CA ASP A 668 -137.34 87.79 -35.09
C ASP A 668 -137.32 86.75 -33.94
N LYS A 669 -137.24 87.20 -32.68
CA LYS A 669 -137.28 86.32 -31.50
C LYS A 669 -138.71 85.97 -31.03
N LEU A 670 -139.75 86.61 -31.55
CA LEU A 670 -141.15 86.41 -31.11
C LEU A 670 -142.06 85.61 -32.07
N PHE A 671 -141.60 85.26 -33.28
CA PHE A 671 -142.37 84.41 -34.20
C PHE A 671 -141.50 83.24 -34.72
N LYS A 672 -142.04 82.01 -34.70
CA LYS A 672 -141.33 80.79 -35.16
C LYS A 672 -141.10 80.81 -36.68
N THR A 673 -139.92 81.26 -37.12
CA THR A 673 -139.46 81.17 -38.53
C THR A 673 -138.11 80.45 -38.69
N ARG A 674 -137.87 79.98 -39.92
CA ARG A 674 -136.80 79.08 -40.40
C ARG A 674 -135.35 79.49 -40.06
N GLU A 675 -135.09 80.74 -39.66
CA GLU A 675 -133.72 81.23 -39.37
C GLU A 675 -133.22 80.90 -37.95
N GLY A 676 -134.12 80.69 -36.98
CA GLY A 676 -133.76 80.31 -35.61
C GLY A 676 -133.25 78.86 -35.49
N GLU A 677 -133.73 77.95 -36.33
CA GLU A 677 -133.23 76.56 -36.42
C GLU A 677 -131.81 76.50 -36.99
N ASN A 678 -131.48 77.35 -37.97
CA ASN A 678 -130.14 77.43 -38.55
C ASN A 678 -129.08 77.89 -37.55
N TYR A 679 -129.42 78.80 -36.62
CA TYR A 679 -128.48 79.29 -35.61
C TYR A 679 -128.19 78.24 -34.51
N LYS A 680 -129.21 77.45 -34.12
CA LYS A 680 -129.03 76.29 -33.22
C LYS A 680 -128.19 75.19 -33.86
N LYS A 681 -128.41 74.91 -35.16
CA LYS A 681 -127.63 73.94 -35.93
C LYS A 681 -126.15 74.36 -36.02
N LEU A 682 -125.88 75.64 -36.28
CA LEU A 682 -124.52 76.18 -36.31
C LEU A 682 -123.79 76.08 -34.96
N LYS A 683 -124.50 76.30 -33.83
CA LYS A 683 -123.93 76.11 -32.49
C LYS A 683 -123.56 74.65 -32.22
N SER A 684 -124.46 73.72 -32.56
CA SER A 684 -124.21 72.28 -32.42
C SER A 684 -123.05 71.79 -33.30
N GLU A 685 -122.88 72.35 -34.50
CA GLU A 685 -121.73 72.06 -35.37
C GLU A 685 -120.41 72.57 -34.79
N ILE A 686 -120.39 73.75 -34.15
CA ILE A 686 -119.21 74.27 -33.44
C ILE A 686 -118.83 73.36 -32.27
N GLU A 687 -119.79 72.98 -31.43
CA GLU A 687 -119.57 72.10 -30.27
C GLU A 687 -119.10 70.69 -30.70
N SER A 688 -119.65 70.17 -31.81
CA SER A 688 -119.24 68.89 -32.41
C SER A 688 -117.80 68.94 -32.95
N LEU A 689 -117.45 70.00 -33.67
CA LEU A 689 -116.09 70.20 -34.18
C LEU A 689 -115.08 70.39 -33.02
N GLU A 690 -115.45 71.14 -31.97
CA GLU A 690 -114.63 71.32 -30.76
C GLU A 690 -114.31 69.98 -30.09
N THR A 691 -115.33 69.13 -29.93
CA THR A 691 -115.19 67.80 -29.36
C THR A 691 -114.28 66.91 -30.22
N ARG A 692 -114.43 66.97 -31.55
CA ARG A 692 -113.58 66.21 -32.48
C ARG A 692 -112.12 66.66 -32.43
N ILE A 693 -111.86 67.97 -32.47
CA ILE A 693 -110.50 68.54 -32.40
C ILE A 693 -109.84 68.13 -31.07
N ASN A 694 -110.52 68.35 -29.94
CA ASN A 694 -109.99 68.03 -28.61
C ASN A 694 -109.69 66.53 -28.42
N ARG A 695 -110.48 65.62 -29.03
CA ARG A 695 -110.26 64.17 -28.95
C ARG A 695 -109.01 63.69 -29.69
N THR A 696 -108.56 64.41 -30.72
CA THR A 696 -107.34 64.03 -31.45
C THR A 696 -106.07 64.28 -30.65
N GLY A 697 -106.11 65.13 -29.62
CA GLY A 697 -104.95 65.50 -28.81
C GLY A 697 -103.91 66.39 -29.51
N ILE A 698 -104.14 66.75 -30.77
CA ILE A 698 -103.22 67.56 -31.59
C ILE A 698 -103.39 69.04 -31.30
N PHE A 699 -104.65 69.49 -31.20
CA PHE A 699 -105.02 70.82 -30.73
C PHE A 699 -106.07 70.70 -29.62
N LYS A 700 -106.06 71.66 -28.71
CA LYS A 700 -107.12 71.86 -27.72
C LYS A 700 -107.73 73.23 -27.90
N VAL A 701 -109.04 73.29 -28.01
CA VAL A 701 -109.77 74.54 -28.10
C VAL A 701 -110.19 74.99 -26.72
N GLU A 702 -109.75 76.18 -26.31
CA GLU A 702 -110.07 76.78 -25.03
C GLU A 702 -110.57 78.21 -25.26
N LYS A 703 -111.74 78.55 -24.71
CA LYS A 703 -112.36 79.89 -24.84
C LYS A 703 -112.47 80.37 -26.31
N GLY A 704 -112.64 79.45 -27.25
CA GLY A 704 -112.79 79.74 -28.69
C GLY A 704 -111.47 79.99 -29.46
N LEU A 705 -110.32 79.66 -28.86
CA LEU A 705 -109.00 79.68 -29.49
C LEU A 705 -108.36 78.29 -29.44
N ALA A 706 -107.68 77.89 -30.51
CA ALA A 706 -107.00 76.61 -30.60
C ALA A 706 -105.53 76.69 -30.15
N VAL A 707 -105.08 75.77 -29.30
CA VAL A 707 -103.69 75.67 -28.83
C VAL A 707 -103.12 74.31 -29.24
N ASN A 708 -101.89 74.27 -29.78
CA ASN A 708 -101.23 73.01 -30.11
C ASN A 708 -100.85 72.23 -28.84
N THR A 709 -101.26 70.96 -28.76
CA THR A 709 -100.99 70.06 -27.63
C THR A 709 -100.32 68.75 -28.07
N TYR A 710 -99.80 68.70 -29.29
CA TYR A 710 -99.32 67.47 -29.91
C TYR A 710 -98.13 66.86 -29.15
N LYS A 711 -98.33 65.63 -28.65
CA LYS A 711 -97.28 64.77 -28.08
C LYS A 711 -97.19 63.51 -28.93
N THR A 712 -95.99 63.20 -29.40
CA THR A 712 -95.74 62.01 -30.23
C THR A 712 -95.16 60.88 -29.39
N ASN A 713 -95.49 59.63 -29.73
CA ASN A 713 -94.98 58.42 -29.09
C ASN A 713 -93.75 57.83 -29.79
N VAL A 714 -93.14 58.58 -30.70
CA VAL A 714 -92.05 58.11 -31.58
C VAL A 714 -90.80 57.67 -30.80
N ASP A 715 -90.42 58.37 -29.73
CA ASP A 715 -89.28 57.94 -28.87
C ASP A 715 -89.53 56.54 -28.26
N THR A 716 -90.75 56.28 -27.79
CA THR A 716 -91.13 54.96 -27.24
C THR A 716 -91.06 53.87 -28.32
N ILE A 717 -91.43 54.19 -29.56
CA ILE A 717 -91.39 53.26 -30.70
C ILE A 717 -89.94 52.93 -31.08
N VAL A 718 -89.07 53.94 -31.17
CA VAL A 718 -87.64 53.77 -31.43
C VAL A 718 -86.99 52.89 -30.36
N GLN A 719 -87.28 53.15 -29.07
CA GLN A 719 -86.75 52.34 -27.96
C GLN A 719 -87.29 50.91 -27.94
N THR A 720 -88.56 50.73 -28.31
CA THR A 720 -89.16 49.38 -28.41
C THR A 720 -88.45 48.57 -29.48
N LYS A 721 -88.22 49.13 -30.68
CA LYS A 721 -87.50 48.42 -31.75
C LYS A 721 -86.05 48.10 -31.37
N LYS A 722 -85.33 49.04 -30.73
CA LYS A 722 -83.98 48.76 -30.22
C LYS A 722 -83.98 47.61 -29.22
N THR A 723 -84.93 47.63 -28.28
CA THR A 723 -85.04 46.58 -27.27
C THR A 723 -85.40 45.22 -27.89
N GLU A 724 -86.26 45.19 -28.91
CA GLU A 724 -86.58 43.97 -29.67
C GLU A 724 -85.36 43.42 -30.43
N THR A 725 -84.63 44.28 -31.13
CA THR A 725 -83.41 43.87 -31.85
C THR A 725 -82.34 43.37 -30.88
N VAL A 726 -82.08 44.07 -29.77
CA VAL A 726 -81.14 43.60 -28.74
C VAL A 726 -81.61 42.30 -28.10
N LYS A 727 -82.91 42.15 -27.84
CA LYS A 727 -83.46 40.90 -27.30
C LYS A 727 -83.21 39.71 -28.24
N SER A 728 -83.42 39.90 -29.55
CA SER A 728 -83.10 38.88 -30.55
C SER A 728 -81.61 38.51 -30.51
N MET A 729 -80.72 39.51 -30.47
CA MET A 729 -79.28 39.29 -30.37
C MET A 729 -78.89 38.53 -29.08
N ILE A 730 -79.54 38.82 -27.95
CA ILE A 730 -79.32 38.12 -26.69
C ILE A 730 -79.83 36.67 -26.74
N ASP A 731 -80.99 36.44 -27.36
CA ASP A 731 -81.53 35.09 -27.54
C ASP A 731 -80.62 34.27 -28.47
N ASP A 732 -80.06 34.88 -29.52
CA ASP A 732 -79.07 34.26 -30.40
C ASP A 732 -77.74 33.96 -29.68
N ILE A 733 -77.27 34.87 -28.82
CA ILE A 733 -76.11 34.63 -27.93
C ILE A 733 -76.39 33.48 -26.96
N ARG A 734 -77.57 33.43 -26.35
CA ARG A 734 -77.97 32.34 -25.43
C ARG A 734 -78.06 31.00 -26.16
N ASN A 735 -78.50 30.98 -27.42
CA ASN A 735 -78.54 29.77 -28.23
C ASN A 735 -77.14 29.29 -28.64
N MET A 736 -76.24 30.21 -29.00
CA MET A 736 -74.85 29.88 -29.36
C MET A 736 -74.01 29.51 -28.14
N PHE A 737 -74.27 30.12 -26.99
CA PHE A 737 -73.51 29.96 -25.75
C PHE A 737 -74.45 29.56 -24.60
N GLN A 738 -74.92 28.31 -24.61
CA GLN A 738 -75.91 27.78 -23.66
C GLN A 738 -75.47 27.84 -22.19
N SER A 739 -74.17 27.95 -21.95
CA SER A 739 -73.54 28.03 -20.63
C SER A 739 -73.37 29.47 -20.13
N ALA A 740 -73.78 30.48 -20.89
CA ALA A 740 -73.67 31.88 -20.48
C ALA A 740 -74.56 32.16 -19.26
N SER A 741 -73.99 32.75 -18.21
CA SER A 741 -74.75 33.15 -17.03
C SER A 741 -75.74 34.28 -17.35
N ASP A 742 -76.85 34.35 -16.60
CA ASP A 742 -77.83 35.43 -16.78
C ASP A 742 -77.23 36.81 -16.47
N GLU A 743 -76.25 36.90 -15.57
CA GLU A 743 -75.50 38.15 -15.29
C GLU A 743 -74.65 38.58 -16.48
N THR A 744 -73.95 37.64 -17.13
CA THR A 744 -73.15 37.91 -18.33
C THR A 744 -74.04 38.36 -19.50
N LEU A 745 -75.21 37.73 -19.67
CA LEU A 745 -76.18 38.12 -20.69
C LEU A 745 -76.80 39.49 -20.39
N LEU A 746 -77.00 39.82 -19.11
CA LEU A 746 -77.47 41.15 -18.71
C LEU A 746 -76.43 42.23 -19.02
N HIS A 747 -75.16 41.97 -18.72
CA HIS A 747 -74.07 42.88 -19.04
C HIS A 747 -73.96 43.11 -20.56
N ILE A 748 -74.03 42.04 -21.35
CA ILE A 748 -74.00 42.14 -22.81
C ILE A 748 -75.20 42.91 -23.36
N LYS A 749 -76.38 42.73 -22.76
CA LYS A 749 -77.57 43.49 -23.13
C LYS A 749 -77.35 44.99 -22.91
N ASP A 750 -76.75 45.37 -21.78
CA ASP A 750 -76.43 46.78 -21.48
C ASP A 750 -75.38 47.33 -22.47
N VAL A 751 -74.36 46.53 -22.79
CA VAL A 751 -73.33 46.85 -23.80
C VAL A 751 -73.95 47.06 -25.19
N LEU A 752 -74.93 46.24 -25.58
CA LEU A 752 -75.59 46.35 -26.89
C LEU A 752 -76.55 47.56 -26.98
N LEU A 753 -77.18 47.96 -25.87
CA LEU A 753 -78.06 49.13 -25.84
C LEU A 753 -77.27 50.45 -25.92
N ASP A 754 -76.06 50.50 -25.37
CA ASP A 754 -75.20 51.68 -25.41
C ASP A 754 -74.36 51.75 -26.71
N PRO A 755 -74.49 52.81 -27.54
CA PRO A 755 -73.70 52.98 -28.76
C PRO A 755 -72.19 53.03 -28.53
N VAL A 756 -71.72 53.52 -27.38
CA VAL A 756 -70.28 53.66 -27.09
C VAL A 756 -69.69 52.30 -26.71
N SER A 757 -70.34 51.61 -25.78
CA SER A 757 -69.89 50.29 -25.27
C SER A 757 -69.97 49.19 -26.32
N ARG A 758 -70.83 49.31 -27.34
CA ARG A 758 -70.92 48.33 -28.46
C ARG A 758 -69.59 48.02 -29.16
N LYS A 759 -68.61 48.93 -29.13
CA LYS A 759 -67.27 48.71 -29.70
C LYS A 759 -66.46 47.63 -28.97
N GLU A 760 -66.79 47.35 -27.71
CA GLU A 760 -66.12 46.35 -26.87
C GLU A 760 -66.75 44.96 -27.00
N MET A 761 -67.77 44.80 -27.84
CA MET A 761 -68.55 43.57 -27.93
C MET A 761 -67.73 42.36 -28.37
N ASP A 762 -66.70 42.57 -29.21
CA ASP A 762 -65.76 41.50 -29.58
C ASP A 762 -65.06 40.89 -28.36
N GLN A 763 -64.65 41.72 -27.39
CA GLN A 763 -63.99 41.25 -26.18
C GLN A 763 -64.94 40.49 -25.27
N ASN A 764 -66.20 40.93 -25.18
CA ASN A 764 -67.25 40.26 -24.41
C ASN A 764 -67.62 38.89 -25.01
N ILE A 765 -67.70 38.78 -26.33
CA ILE A 765 -67.92 37.49 -27.01
C ILE A 765 -66.70 36.57 -26.87
N ILE A 766 -65.48 37.09 -26.94
CA ILE A 766 -64.26 36.30 -26.67
C ILE A 766 -64.26 35.76 -25.24
N ALA A 767 -64.67 36.56 -24.25
CA ALA A 767 -64.78 36.13 -22.86
C ALA A 767 -65.81 34.98 -22.70
N LEU A 768 -66.97 35.11 -23.33
CA LEU A 768 -67.98 34.05 -23.39
C LEU A 768 -67.47 32.76 -24.06
N ILE A 769 -66.72 32.87 -25.15
CA ILE A 769 -66.13 31.70 -25.83
C ILE A 769 -65.17 30.95 -24.90
N LYS A 770 -64.35 31.68 -24.13
CA LYS A 770 -63.43 31.09 -23.15
C LYS A 770 -64.16 30.36 -22.01
N GLU A 771 -65.26 30.94 -21.54
CA GLU A 771 -66.13 30.33 -20.53
C GLU A 771 -66.84 29.10 -21.07
N HIS A 772 -67.43 29.19 -22.27
CA HIS A 772 -68.13 28.10 -22.93
C HIS A 772 -67.24 26.90 -23.24
N LYS A 773 -65.97 27.13 -23.60
CA LYS A 773 -64.97 26.08 -23.83
C LYS A 773 -64.32 25.56 -22.54
N ASN A 774 -64.74 26.04 -21.37
CA ASN A 774 -64.20 25.66 -20.05
C ASN A 774 -62.66 25.76 -19.95
N TYR A 775 -62.06 26.65 -20.72
CA TYR A 775 -60.61 26.71 -20.91
C TYR A 775 -59.86 27.04 -19.61
N ALA A 776 -60.45 27.86 -18.74
CA ALA A 776 -59.84 28.24 -17.46
C ALA A 776 -59.63 27.03 -16.52
N ALA A 777 -60.58 26.08 -16.48
CA ALA A 777 -60.47 24.89 -15.65
C ALA A 777 -59.41 23.91 -16.18
N GLU A 778 -59.42 23.64 -17.49
CA GLU A 778 -58.46 22.72 -18.11
C GLU A 778 -57.02 23.26 -18.09
N SER A 779 -56.82 24.55 -18.38
CA SER A 779 -55.50 25.19 -18.31
C SER A 779 -54.93 25.21 -16.89
N THR A 780 -55.76 25.44 -15.86
CA THR A 780 -55.32 25.41 -14.46
C THR A 780 -54.89 24.00 -14.04
N LYS A 781 -55.64 22.97 -14.45
CA LYS A 781 -55.31 21.57 -14.19
C LYS A 781 -53.96 21.19 -14.82
N ILE A 782 -53.78 21.46 -16.12
CA ILE A 782 -52.53 21.14 -16.83
C ILE A 782 -51.34 21.89 -16.22
N ARG A 783 -51.51 23.17 -15.82
CA ARG A 783 -50.45 23.95 -15.15
C ARG A 783 -50.06 23.39 -13.78
N SER A 784 -51.02 22.89 -13.00
CA SER A 784 -50.72 22.21 -11.73
C SER A 784 -49.90 20.95 -11.97
N GLU A 785 -50.32 20.12 -12.93
CA GLU A 785 -49.59 18.90 -13.30
C GLU A 785 -48.17 19.21 -13.80
N ILE A 786 -47.99 20.28 -14.59
CA ILE A 786 -46.66 20.78 -15.02
C ILE A 786 -45.81 21.16 -13.80
N SER A 787 -46.35 21.92 -12.86
CA SER A 787 -45.63 22.36 -11.66
C SER A 787 -45.19 21.17 -10.78
N ASP A 788 -46.08 20.20 -10.56
CA ASP A 788 -45.78 19.00 -9.77
C ASP A 788 -44.72 18.13 -10.46
N THR A 789 -44.83 17.96 -11.79
CA THR A 789 -43.85 17.22 -12.60
C THR A 789 -42.48 17.91 -12.60
N GLN A 790 -42.42 19.24 -12.68
CA GLN A 790 -41.19 20.02 -12.55
C GLN A 790 -40.55 19.90 -11.17
N LYS A 791 -41.37 19.90 -10.09
CA LYS A 791 -40.88 19.68 -8.74
C LYS A 791 -40.25 18.29 -8.59
N ASN A 792 -40.88 17.26 -9.16
CA ASN A 792 -40.32 15.91 -9.19
C ASN A 792 -39.01 15.85 -10.00
N LEU A 793 -38.97 16.47 -11.19
CA LEU A 793 -37.76 16.55 -12.01
C LEU A 793 -36.60 17.22 -11.26
N ASN A 794 -36.86 18.33 -10.57
CA ASN A 794 -35.83 19.02 -9.77
C ASN A 794 -35.30 18.13 -8.62
N ALA A 795 -36.17 17.37 -7.96
CA ALA A 795 -35.75 16.44 -6.91
C ALA A 795 -34.86 15.30 -7.47
N ILE A 796 -35.21 14.76 -8.65
CA ILE A 796 -34.41 13.75 -9.37
C ILE A 796 -33.03 14.34 -9.74
N LEU A 797 -33.00 15.56 -10.31
CA LEU A 797 -31.76 16.22 -10.72
C LEU A 797 -30.81 16.51 -9.54
N GLU A 798 -31.35 16.99 -8.41
CA GLU A 798 -30.54 17.21 -7.20
C GLU A 798 -29.97 15.91 -6.64
N ARG A 799 -30.75 14.82 -6.58
CA ARG A 799 -30.24 13.52 -6.13
C ARG A 799 -29.21 12.94 -7.12
N LEU A 800 -29.46 13.02 -8.43
CA LEU A 800 -28.50 12.59 -9.46
C LEU A 800 -27.17 13.32 -9.33
N LYS A 801 -27.18 14.63 -9.09
CA LYS A 801 -25.96 15.42 -8.90
C LYS A 801 -25.11 14.90 -7.72
N ILE A 802 -25.75 14.49 -6.63
CA ILE A 802 -25.06 13.91 -5.46
C ILE A 802 -24.46 12.53 -5.84
N LEU A 803 -25.24 11.66 -6.48
CA LEU A 803 -24.80 10.31 -6.86
C LEU A 803 -23.68 10.34 -7.93
N ASP A 804 -23.77 11.24 -8.92
CA ASP A 804 -22.76 11.42 -9.96
C ASP A 804 -21.45 11.98 -9.39
N SER A 805 -21.49 12.77 -8.31
CA SER A 805 -20.28 13.20 -7.58
C SER A 805 -19.69 12.09 -6.71
N LEU A 806 -20.54 11.26 -6.10
CA LEU A 806 -20.13 10.17 -5.21
C LEU A 806 -19.56 8.96 -5.97
N SER A 807 -20.16 8.58 -7.09
CA SER A 807 -19.83 7.36 -7.84
C SER A 807 -18.36 7.28 -8.30
N PRO A 808 -17.75 8.34 -8.87
CA PRO A 808 -16.32 8.36 -9.20
C PRO A 808 -15.42 8.22 -7.98
N ARG A 809 -15.77 8.89 -6.86
CA ARG A 809 -15.01 8.83 -5.61
C ARG A 809 -15.03 7.41 -5.05
N LEU A 810 -16.20 6.78 -5.00
CA LEU A 810 -16.33 5.39 -4.54
C LEU A 810 -15.64 4.39 -5.48
N THR A 811 -15.65 4.62 -6.79
CA THR A 811 -14.97 3.73 -7.75
C THR A 811 -13.45 3.70 -7.57
N ALA A 812 -12.84 4.77 -7.03
CA ALA A 812 -11.41 4.81 -6.71
C ALA A 812 -11.05 4.15 -5.36
N MET A 813 -12.02 3.93 -4.47
CA MET A 813 -11.77 3.44 -3.10
C MET A 813 -11.28 1.98 -3.01
N PRO A 814 -11.74 1.01 -3.80
CA PRO A 814 -11.31 -0.39 -3.67
C PRO A 814 -9.79 -0.58 -3.74
N THR A 815 -9.10 0.16 -4.61
CA THR A 815 -7.63 0.10 -4.72
C THR A 815 -6.94 0.64 -3.47
N ILE A 816 -7.43 1.76 -2.92
CA ILE A 816 -6.89 2.37 -1.70
C ILE A 816 -7.15 1.44 -0.51
N LEU A 817 -8.37 0.91 -0.38
CA LEU A 817 -8.78 -0.02 0.68
C LEU A 817 -7.98 -1.32 0.65
N ALA A 818 -7.73 -1.89 -0.54
CA ALA A 818 -6.90 -3.08 -0.69
C ALA A 818 -5.45 -2.84 -0.25
N ARG A 819 -4.87 -1.69 -0.60
CA ARG A 819 -3.53 -1.31 -0.15
C ARG A 819 -3.48 -1.08 1.36
N TYR A 820 -4.44 -0.30 1.90
CA TYR A 820 -4.61 -0.06 3.33
C TYR A 820 -4.68 -1.38 4.12
N SER A 821 -5.58 -2.29 3.74
CA SER A 821 -5.71 -3.60 4.41
C SER A 821 -4.42 -4.40 4.31
N GLY A 822 -3.82 -4.52 3.12
CA GLY A 822 -2.61 -5.32 2.94
C GLY A 822 -1.41 -4.81 3.75
N LEU A 823 -1.30 -3.49 3.94
CA LEU A 823 -0.28 -2.89 4.81
C LEU A 823 -0.59 -3.12 6.30
N LEU A 824 -1.84 -2.97 6.71
CA LEU A 824 -2.29 -3.15 8.09
C LEU A 824 -2.17 -4.62 8.53
N ASP A 825 -2.54 -5.56 7.66
CA ASP A 825 -2.45 -7.01 7.92
C ASP A 825 -1.00 -7.43 8.12
N LYS A 826 -0.08 -6.94 7.28
CA LYS A 826 1.37 -7.15 7.45
C LYS A 826 1.85 -6.59 8.80
N TYR A 827 1.43 -5.37 9.15
CA TYR A 827 1.80 -4.75 10.42
C TYR A 827 1.33 -5.57 11.62
N HIS A 828 0.05 -5.92 11.68
CA HIS A 828 -0.51 -6.70 12.78
C HIS A 828 0.11 -8.09 12.87
N SER A 829 0.24 -8.80 11.75
CA SER A 829 0.86 -10.13 11.71
C SER A 829 2.31 -10.10 12.21
N TYR A 830 3.08 -9.09 11.84
CA TYR A 830 4.46 -8.95 12.31
C TYR A 830 4.53 -8.64 13.81
N VAL A 831 3.70 -7.70 14.29
CA VAL A 831 3.68 -7.29 15.71
C VAL A 831 3.16 -8.41 16.62
N GLU A 832 2.18 -9.19 16.18
CA GLU A 832 1.70 -10.37 16.91
C GLU A 832 2.81 -11.43 17.07
N ASN A 833 3.58 -11.67 16.00
CA ASN A 833 4.66 -12.65 15.98
C ASN A 833 6.04 -12.03 16.29
N ILE A 834 6.11 -10.80 16.82
CA ILE A 834 7.38 -10.10 17.03
C ILE A 834 8.31 -10.84 17.99
N LYS A 835 7.72 -11.57 18.95
CA LYS A 835 8.46 -12.43 19.88
C LYS A 835 9.15 -13.57 19.14
N ASP A 836 8.50 -14.19 18.16
CA ASP A 836 9.07 -15.29 17.37
C ASP A 836 10.14 -14.77 16.41
N HIS A 837 9.91 -13.61 15.78
CA HIS A 837 10.93 -12.94 14.98
C HIS A 837 12.16 -12.55 15.80
N ALA A 838 11.96 -12.17 17.06
CA ALA A 838 13.04 -11.85 17.98
C ALA A 838 13.69 -13.11 18.58
N ALA A 839 12.99 -14.25 18.65
CA ALA A 839 13.53 -15.51 19.16
C ALA A 839 14.78 -15.97 18.39
N ALA A 840 14.87 -15.65 17.09
CA ALA A 840 16.07 -15.84 16.28
C ALA A 840 17.31 -15.08 16.81
N ILE A 841 17.10 -14.00 17.56
CA ILE A 841 18.15 -13.23 18.25
C ILE A 841 18.51 -13.90 19.60
N TYR A 842 17.55 -14.58 20.24
CA TYR A 842 17.59 -15.11 21.62
C TYR A 842 17.95 -16.60 21.73
N ASP A 843 18.68 -17.21 20.79
CA ASP A 843 19.13 -18.62 20.94
C ASP A 843 20.24 -18.78 22.01
N GLN A 844 19.97 -18.29 23.23
CA GLN A 844 20.82 -18.37 24.42
C GLN A 844 20.79 -19.77 25.06
N HIS A 845 19.96 -20.69 24.55
CA HIS A 845 19.77 -22.01 25.14
C HIS A 845 20.69 -23.08 24.53
N ARG A 846 21.42 -22.76 23.47
CA ARG A 846 22.42 -23.68 22.92
C ARG A 846 23.64 -23.72 23.84
N LYS A 847 23.98 -24.92 24.32
CA LYS A 847 25.23 -25.14 25.05
C LYS A 847 26.41 -24.78 24.13
N PRO A 848 27.25 -23.80 24.50
CA PRO A 848 28.26 -23.31 23.58
C PRO A 848 29.40 -24.35 23.46
N ILE A 849 29.79 -24.68 22.23
CA ILE A 849 30.88 -25.64 21.95
C ILE A 849 32.12 -24.89 21.49
N TYR A 850 32.07 -24.18 20.35
CA TYR A 850 33.18 -23.33 19.88
C TYR A 850 32.82 -21.84 19.93
N VAL A 851 31.58 -21.50 19.60
CA VAL A 851 31.08 -20.12 19.60
C VAL A 851 30.16 -19.90 20.81
N THR A 852 30.31 -18.75 21.44
CA THR A 852 29.47 -18.27 22.55
C THR A 852 28.89 -16.94 22.15
N ASP A 853 27.63 -16.97 21.74
CA ASP A 853 26.91 -15.75 21.38
C ASP A 853 26.45 -15.00 22.63
N ILE A 854 26.71 -13.69 22.65
CA ILE A 854 26.32 -12.77 23.70
C ILE A 854 25.37 -11.74 23.12
N GLN A 855 24.34 -11.42 23.89
CA GLN A 855 23.51 -10.25 23.64
C GLN A 855 24.03 -9.05 24.44
N PRO A 856 24.21 -7.90 23.80
CA PRO A 856 24.57 -6.68 24.52
C PRO A 856 23.41 -6.24 25.42
N SER A 857 23.76 -5.70 26.58
CA SER A 857 22.81 -5.21 27.59
C SER A 857 21.85 -4.13 27.02
N ASN A 858 22.30 -3.35 26.04
CA ASN A 858 21.48 -2.36 25.33
C ASN A 858 21.66 -2.45 23.80
N VAL A 859 20.98 -3.44 23.22
CA VAL A 859 20.90 -3.83 21.81
C VAL A 859 20.91 -2.67 20.79
N LEU A 860 20.18 -1.58 21.02
CA LEU A 860 19.93 -0.56 19.98
C LEU A 860 20.70 0.76 20.20
N GLN A 861 21.11 1.05 21.43
CA GLN A 861 21.89 2.24 21.76
C GLN A 861 23.30 2.16 21.13
N PHE A 862 23.97 1.01 21.23
CA PHE A 862 25.35 0.86 20.77
C PHE A 862 25.50 0.87 19.24
N MET A 863 24.43 0.58 18.50
CA MET A 863 24.41 0.71 17.03
C MET A 863 24.48 2.16 16.53
N THR A 864 24.27 3.16 17.40
CA THR A 864 24.18 4.58 17.00
C THR A 864 25.43 5.41 17.30
N LEU A 865 26.31 4.96 18.21
CA LEU A 865 27.34 5.82 18.78
C LEU A 865 28.80 5.40 18.48
N GLN A 866 29.11 4.12 18.22
CA GLN A 866 30.41 3.67 17.67
C GLN A 866 30.24 2.32 16.94
N ASN A 867 30.94 2.12 15.82
CA ASN A 867 30.73 0.98 14.90
C ASN A 867 31.32 -0.36 15.37
N ASP A 868 31.84 -0.45 16.60
CA ASP A 868 32.58 -1.62 17.07
C ASP A 868 32.42 -1.90 18.59
N ILE A 869 32.98 -3.02 19.03
CA ILE A 869 32.95 -3.49 20.42
C ILE A 869 33.50 -2.49 21.45
N ASN A 870 34.41 -1.57 21.09
CA ASN A 870 34.97 -0.61 22.05
C ASN A 870 33.94 0.41 22.55
N GLY A 871 32.95 0.75 21.73
CA GLY A 871 31.86 1.64 22.15
C GLY A 871 30.96 1.01 23.19
N MET A 872 30.77 -0.30 23.08
CA MET A 872 29.92 -1.08 23.96
C MET A 872 30.61 -1.40 25.30
N LEU A 873 31.92 -1.68 25.28
CA LEU A 873 32.70 -1.94 26.50
C LEU A 873 33.04 -0.68 27.32
N ARG A 874 32.25 0.39 27.19
CA ARG A 874 32.26 1.53 28.13
C ARG A 874 31.39 1.27 29.36
N ASP A 875 30.44 0.34 29.26
CA ASP A 875 29.58 -0.07 30.36
C ASP A 875 30.25 -1.16 31.20
N ASN A 876 30.37 -0.90 32.51
CA ASN A 876 30.93 -1.85 33.48
C ASN A 876 30.10 -3.13 33.61
N GLY A 877 28.78 -3.05 33.41
CA GLY A 877 27.90 -4.23 33.40
C GLY A 877 28.25 -5.17 32.25
N GLU A 878 28.45 -4.60 31.06
CA GLU A 878 28.84 -5.35 29.87
C GLU A 878 30.24 -5.94 29.97
N ILE A 879 31.21 -5.21 30.53
CA ILE A 879 32.56 -5.74 30.80
C ILE A 879 32.48 -6.97 31.72
N SER A 880 31.65 -6.93 32.77
CA SER A 880 31.49 -8.05 33.71
C SER A 880 30.84 -9.27 33.05
N ASN A 881 29.83 -9.05 32.20
CA ASN A 881 29.20 -10.11 31.42
C ASN A 881 30.21 -10.76 30.46
N LEU A 882 30.92 -9.94 29.67
CA LEU A 882 31.96 -10.39 28.76
C LEU A 882 33.04 -11.19 29.50
N LYS A 883 33.58 -10.67 30.60
CA LYS A 883 34.58 -11.34 31.43
C LYS A 883 34.14 -12.76 31.80
N THR A 884 32.90 -12.93 32.25
CA THR A 884 32.35 -14.24 32.64
C THR A 884 32.36 -15.22 31.47
N LYS A 885 31.97 -14.76 30.27
CA LYS A 885 31.93 -15.58 29.05
C LYS A 885 33.33 -15.93 28.54
N LEU A 886 34.27 -14.99 28.65
CA LEU A 886 35.68 -15.23 28.34
C LEU A 886 36.31 -16.25 29.30
N GLU A 887 36.02 -16.19 30.61
CA GLU A 887 36.49 -17.19 31.58
C GLU A 887 35.94 -18.61 31.27
N GLN A 888 34.68 -18.69 30.84
CA GLN A 888 34.06 -19.95 30.39
C GLN A 888 34.68 -20.47 29.09
N GLY A 889 35.01 -19.58 28.14
CA GLY A 889 35.76 -19.91 26.93
C GLY A 889 37.15 -20.46 27.25
N LEU A 890 37.93 -19.73 28.05
CA LEU A 890 39.26 -20.17 28.50
C LEU A 890 39.19 -21.56 29.18
N SER A 891 38.22 -21.77 30.07
CA SER A 891 38.03 -23.05 30.76
C SER A 891 37.80 -24.21 29.78
N ARG A 892 37.03 -23.99 28.70
CA ARG A 892 36.84 -25.00 27.64
C ARG A 892 38.11 -25.26 26.85
N THR A 893 38.90 -24.24 26.50
CA THR A 893 40.18 -24.45 25.79
C THR A 893 41.19 -25.29 26.59
N MET A 894 41.08 -25.28 27.92
CA MET A 894 41.91 -26.08 28.83
C MET A 894 41.34 -27.48 29.13
N ASP A 895 40.05 -27.72 28.86
CA ASP A 895 39.40 -29.01 29.13
C ASP A 895 39.89 -30.07 28.12
N THR A 896 40.21 -31.26 28.63
CA THR A 896 40.73 -32.39 27.84
C THR A 896 39.77 -32.86 26.74
N LYS A 897 38.48 -32.56 26.87
CA LYS A 897 37.48 -32.80 25.82
C LYS A 897 37.73 -31.97 24.56
N TYR A 898 38.23 -30.75 24.71
CA TYR A 898 38.46 -29.83 23.59
C TYR A 898 39.90 -29.86 23.11
N ASN A 899 40.86 -29.89 24.03
CA ASN A 899 42.28 -29.95 23.68
C ASN A 899 42.77 -31.37 23.36
N VAL A 900 41.90 -32.40 23.45
CA VAL A 900 42.19 -33.81 23.12
C VAL A 900 43.42 -34.40 23.82
N MET A 901 43.92 -33.78 24.89
CA MET A 901 45.01 -34.32 25.69
C MET A 901 44.48 -35.38 26.66
N VAL A 902 45.25 -36.44 26.91
CA VAL A 902 44.88 -37.45 27.92
C VAL A 902 45.00 -36.84 29.32
N LYS A 903 46.12 -36.14 29.57
CA LYS A 903 46.37 -35.39 30.80
C LYS A 903 47.04 -34.05 30.48
N ASN A 904 46.52 -32.97 31.08
CA ASN A 904 47.16 -31.65 31.07
C ASN A 904 48.41 -31.59 31.95
N ASP A 905 48.45 -32.39 33.03
CA ASP A 905 49.56 -32.49 33.96
C ASP A 905 49.95 -33.97 34.13
N ILE A 906 51.19 -34.31 33.77
CA ILE A 906 51.75 -35.65 33.88
C ILE A 906 52.76 -35.66 35.03
N SER A 907 52.36 -36.29 36.14
CA SER A 907 53.18 -36.45 37.34
C SER A 907 53.10 -37.88 37.87
N SER A 908 54.18 -38.31 38.53
CA SER A 908 54.24 -39.58 39.26
C SER A 908 53.22 -39.58 40.40
N ARG A 909 52.81 -40.76 40.84
CA ARG A 909 51.82 -40.92 41.92
C ARG A 909 52.19 -40.23 43.24
N ASP A 910 53.49 -40.11 43.54
CA ASP A 910 54.04 -39.42 44.70
C ASP A 910 54.31 -37.92 44.47
N GLY A 911 54.08 -37.43 43.24
CA GLY A 911 54.30 -36.03 42.84
C GLY A 911 55.77 -35.60 42.74
N GLN A 912 56.73 -36.51 42.97
CA GLN A 912 58.16 -36.17 42.98
C GLN A 912 58.73 -35.93 41.58
N HIS A 913 58.24 -36.66 40.59
CA HIS A 913 58.66 -36.55 39.19
C HIS A 913 57.51 -35.99 38.35
N LYS A 914 57.84 -35.02 37.50
CA LYS A 914 56.86 -34.31 36.67
C LYS A 914 57.41 -34.05 35.29
N TRP A 915 56.53 -34.16 34.29
CA TRP A 915 56.86 -33.81 32.92
C TRP A 915 57.07 -32.29 32.80
N ARG A 916 58.30 -31.87 32.51
CA ARG A 916 58.68 -30.44 32.47
C ARG A 916 58.61 -29.82 31.08
N ASN A 917 58.38 -30.63 30.06
CA ASN A 917 58.46 -30.20 28.66
C ASN A 917 57.16 -29.60 28.12
N ILE A 918 56.05 -29.62 28.88
CA ILE A 918 54.82 -28.89 28.49
C ILE A 918 55.09 -27.38 28.55
N LYS A 919 54.74 -26.70 27.46
CA LYS A 919 54.77 -25.25 27.30
C LYS A 919 53.37 -24.80 26.92
N ALA A 920 52.85 -23.74 27.50
CA ALA A 920 51.52 -23.24 27.15
C ALA A 920 51.58 -21.76 26.76
N ALA A 921 50.72 -21.37 25.83
CA ALA A 921 50.51 -19.98 25.52
C ALA A 921 49.03 -19.66 25.34
N ASN A 922 48.60 -18.51 25.85
CA ASN A 922 47.24 -18.02 25.66
C ASN A 922 47.26 -16.72 24.87
N SER A 923 46.38 -16.60 23.88
CA SER A 923 46.22 -15.38 23.11
C SER A 923 44.77 -14.96 23.05
N ILE A 924 44.55 -13.66 23.04
CA ILE A 924 43.24 -13.05 22.82
C ILE A 924 43.29 -12.30 21.49
N VAL A 925 42.43 -12.65 20.55
CA VAL A 925 42.29 -11.99 19.24
C VAL A 925 41.07 -11.09 19.29
N THR A 926 41.30 -9.78 19.30
CA THR A 926 40.22 -8.78 19.38
C THR A 926 40.72 -7.40 19.00
N ILE A 927 39.81 -6.55 18.51
CA ILE A 927 40.05 -5.11 18.39
C ILE A 927 39.71 -4.33 19.68
N ALA A 928 39.17 -5.02 20.70
CA ALA A 928 38.79 -4.42 21.97
C ALA A 928 40.03 -4.04 22.78
N LYS A 929 40.26 -2.74 22.96
CA LYS A 929 41.45 -2.22 23.65
C LYS A 929 41.49 -2.55 25.14
N ILE A 930 40.32 -2.72 25.76
CA ILE A 930 40.18 -2.99 27.19
C ILE A 930 40.36 -4.48 27.55
N VAL A 931 40.33 -5.37 26.55
CA VAL A 931 40.40 -6.81 26.78
C VAL A 931 41.86 -7.24 26.76
N GLU A 932 42.36 -7.57 27.95
CA GLU A 932 43.74 -8.06 28.17
C GLU A 932 43.71 -9.40 28.94
N PRO A 933 44.81 -10.20 28.91
CA PRO A 933 44.86 -11.49 29.61
C PRO A 933 44.64 -11.37 31.13
N SER A 934 45.04 -10.23 31.70
CA SER A 934 44.83 -9.85 33.11
C SER A 934 43.34 -9.77 33.49
N LEU A 935 42.43 -9.42 32.56
CA LEU A 935 41.00 -9.27 32.81
C LEU A 935 40.36 -10.55 33.36
N ILE A 936 40.81 -11.71 32.85
CA ILE A 936 40.31 -13.05 33.19
C ILE A 936 41.31 -13.88 34.03
N GLY A 937 42.46 -13.31 34.39
CA GLY A 937 43.50 -13.97 35.17
C GLY A 937 44.09 -15.20 34.48
N THR A 938 44.41 -15.08 33.19
CA THR A 938 44.88 -16.19 32.33
C THR A 938 46.08 -16.93 32.91
N GLU A 939 47.14 -16.21 33.31
CA GLU A 939 48.40 -16.82 33.73
C GLU A 939 48.19 -17.83 34.86
N MET A 940 47.52 -17.42 35.94
CA MET A 940 47.30 -18.27 37.11
C MET A 940 46.49 -19.52 36.75
N ARG A 941 45.42 -19.37 35.96
CA ARG A 941 44.54 -20.46 35.56
C ARG A 941 45.26 -21.47 34.65
N VAL A 942 45.98 -20.98 33.65
CA VAL A 942 46.70 -21.83 32.69
C VAL A 942 47.87 -22.55 33.36
N ARG A 943 48.68 -21.85 34.14
CA ARG A 943 49.80 -22.47 34.88
C ARG A 943 49.31 -23.54 35.85
N SER A 944 48.19 -23.30 36.53
CA SER A 944 47.58 -24.30 37.41
C SER A 944 47.04 -25.51 36.63
N SER A 945 46.38 -25.30 35.48
CA SER A 945 45.77 -26.38 34.69
C SER A 945 46.79 -27.33 34.05
N PHE A 946 47.90 -26.78 33.56
CA PHE A 946 48.98 -27.55 32.90
C PHE A 946 50.18 -27.81 33.83
N GLY A 947 50.09 -27.39 35.10
CA GLY A 947 51.11 -27.67 36.08
C GLY A 947 52.47 -27.00 35.82
N LEU A 948 52.49 -25.81 35.21
CA LEU A 948 53.70 -25.13 34.74
C LEU A 948 54.49 -24.50 35.90
N GLN A 949 55.68 -25.04 36.18
CA GLN A 949 56.54 -24.56 37.27
C GLN A 949 57.42 -23.38 36.83
N GLU A 950 58.02 -23.44 35.65
CA GLU A 950 58.92 -22.41 35.15
C GLU A 950 58.17 -21.24 34.52
N ILE A 951 58.60 -20.01 34.82
CA ILE A 951 58.05 -18.78 34.22
C ILE A 951 58.28 -18.77 32.70
N THR A 952 59.35 -19.40 32.22
CA THR A 952 59.67 -19.55 30.79
C THR A 952 58.75 -20.51 30.05
N SER A 953 57.92 -21.30 30.75
CA SER A 953 56.99 -22.25 30.13
C SER A 953 55.63 -21.67 29.77
N TYR A 954 55.39 -20.39 30.08
CA TYR A 954 54.14 -19.69 29.80
C TYR A 954 54.38 -18.40 29.01
N SER A 955 53.46 -18.08 28.11
CA SER A 955 53.44 -16.81 27.36
C SER A 955 51.99 -16.40 27.11
N ASP A 956 51.70 -15.10 27.12
CA ASP A 956 50.42 -14.60 26.65
C ASP A 956 50.57 -13.32 25.82
N TRP A 957 49.60 -13.07 24.96
CA TRP A 957 49.54 -11.84 24.17
C TRP A 957 48.12 -11.50 23.73
N VAL A 958 47.97 -10.28 23.24
CA VAL A 958 46.74 -9.81 22.59
C VAL A 958 47.06 -9.47 21.14
N CYS A 959 46.32 -10.08 20.21
CA CYS A 959 46.32 -9.69 18.82
C CYS A 959 45.26 -8.62 18.63
N GLN A 960 45.69 -7.36 18.48
CA GLN A 960 44.83 -6.18 18.27
C GLN A 960 44.28 -6.13 16.83
N VAL A 961 43.66 -7.22 16.40
CA VAL A 961 43.01 -7.46 15.11
C VAL A 961 41.86 -8.45 15.33
N GLY A 962 40.83 -8.42 14.50
CA GLY A 962 39.67 -9.30 14.64
C GLY A 962 38.42 -8.71 13.99
N ASP A 963 37.33 -9.46 14.04
CA ASP A 963 36.01 -8.95 13.68
C ASP A 963 35.58 -7.86 14.68
N PRO A 964 34.81 -6.84 14.24
CA PRO A 964 34.38 -5.75 15.11
C PRO A 964 33.57 -6.16 16.34
N TRP A 965 32.98 -7.37 16.33
CA TRP A 965 32.06 -7.84 17.36
C TRP A 965 32.45 -9.20 17.94
N GLU A 966 33.65 -9.68 17.64
CA GLU A 966 34.14 -10.97 18.11
C GLU A 966 35.41 -10.84 18.97
N ILE A 967 35.54 -11.76 19.92
CA ILE A 967 36.73 -11.95 20.73
C ILE A 967 37.10 -13.44 20.68
N GLY A 968 38.22 -13.74 20.04
CA GLY A 968 38.81 -15.08 20.03
C GLY A 968 39.69 -15.31 21.26
N ILE A 969 39.50 -16.42 21.96
CA ILE A 969 40.44 -16.93 22.96
C ILE A 969 41.13 -18.13 22.35
N VAL A 970 42.45 -18.13 22.31
CA VAL A 970 43.25 -19.19 21.69
C VAL A 970 44.25 -19.73 22.71
N MET A 971 44.25 -21.04 22.91
CA MET A 971 45.22 -21.77 23.70
C MET A 971 46.14 -22.56 22.78
N PHE A 972 47.44 -22.49 23.03
CA PHE A 972 48.45 -23.34 22.42
C PHE A 972 49.16 -24.14 23.51
N VAL A 973 49.23 -25.46 23.36
CA VAL A 973 49.93 -26.34 24.31
C VAL A 973 50.97 -27.15 23.54
N GLY A 974 52.24 -26.80 23.71
CA GLY A 974 53.40 -27.47 23.11
C GLY A 974 54.07 -28.47 24.05
N GLY A 975 54.92 -29.32 23.48
CA GLY A 975 55.62 -30.37 24.25
C GLY A 975 54.73 -31.58 24.51
N VAL A 976 53.80 -31.84 23.58
CA VAL A 976 52.84 -32.93 23.65
C VAL A 976 53.40 -34.13 22.87
N PRO A 977 53.69 -35.27 23.52
CA PRO A 977 54.05 -36.51 22.82
C PRO A 977 52.82 -37.13 22.18
N LEU A 978 53.00 -37.97 21.15
CA LEU A 978 51.88 -38.65 20.49
C LEU A 978 51.02 -39.45 21.47
N ASP A 979 51.66 -40.01 22.51
CA ASP A 979 51.05 -40.81 23.58
C ASP A 979 50.09 -40.01 24.47
N ASN A 980 50.12 -38.68 24.43
CA ASN A 980 49.22 -37.83 25.20
C ASN A 980 48.03 -37.30 24.38
N ILE A 981 47.79 -37.84 23.19
CA ILE A 981 46.64 -37.47 22.35
C ILE A 981 45.55 -38.54 22.49
N VAL A 982 44.39 -38.18 23.07
CA VAL A 982 43.26 -39.09 23.34
C VAL A 982 42.86 -39.85 22.08
N ASN A 983 42.71 -39.14 20.96
CA ASN A 983 42.31 -39.73 19.68
C ASN A 983 43.26 -40.83 19.20
N VAL A 984 44.52 -40.81 19.63
CA VAL A 984 45.52 -41.82 19.26
C VAL A 984 45.45 -43.05 20.16
N VAL A 985 45.33 -42.82 21.47
CA VAL A 985 45.46 -43.87 22.49
C VAL A 985 44.17 -44.58 22.87
N ASP A 986 43.00 -44.06 22.45
CA ASP A 986 41.70 -44.64 22.79
C ASP A 986 41.63 -46.15 22.42
N SER A 987 41.34 -46.98 23.43
CA SER A 987 41.43 -48.43 23.32
C SER A 987 40.31 -49.06 22.45
N GLY A 988 39.21 -48.35 22.23
CA GLY A 988 38.06 -48.85 21.46
C GLY A 988 38.06 -48.33 20.02
N GLU A 989 38.13 -47.01 19.88
CA GLU A 989 37.93 -46.27 18.63
C GLU A 989 39.12 -45.42 18.18
N GLY A 990 40.23 -45.46 18.92
CA GLY A 990 41.42 -44.66 18.65
C GLY A 990 42.15 -45.00 17.34
N PHE A 991 42.95 -44.04 16.88
CA PHE A 991 43.65 -44.12 15.59
C PHE A 991 44.58 -45.31 15.50
N ARG A 992 45.31 -45.61 16.58
CA ARG A 992 46.20 -46.78 16.63
C ARG A 992 45.42 -48.08 16.44
N THR A 993 44.28 -48.22 17.11
CA THR A 993 43.46 -49.44 17.08
C THR A 993 42.99 -49.73 15.66
N HIS A 994 42.54 -48.70 14.94
CA HIS A 994 42.13 -48.85 13.54
C HIS A 994 43.32 -49.08 12.60
N TYR A 995 44.46 -48.42 12.82
CA TYR A 995 45.69 -48.70 12.07
C TYR A 995 46.14 -50.16 12.19
N LEU A 996 46.13 -50.73 13.40
CA LEU A 996 46.49 -52.14 13.62
C LEU A 996 45.49 -53.12 12.98
N ARG A 997 44.19 -52.79 12.98
CA ARG A 997 43.17 -53.60 12.27
C ARG A 997 43.37 -53.61 10.76
N SER A 998 44.03 -52.59 10.22
CA SER A 998 44.40 -52.48 8.82
C SER A 998 45.71 -53.21 8.46
N GLU A 999 46.33 -54.00 9.35
CA GLU A 999 47.55 -54.80 9.08
C GLU A 999 47.22 -56.16 8.42
N PRO A 1000 46.85 -56.16 7.13
CA PRO A 1000 47.84 -56.40 6.05
C PRO A 1000 48.01 -55.23 5.05
N LYS A 1001 47.19 -54.19 5.16
CA LYS A 1001 46.98 -53.12 4.17
C LYS A 1001 47.72 -51.81 4.46
N VAL A 1002 48.65 -51.81 5.40
CA VAL A 1002 49.28 -50.58 5.93
C VAL A 1002 50.01 -49.74 4.89
N LEU A 1003 50.56 -50.34 3.82
CA LEU A 1003 51.31 -49.61 2.79
C LEU A 1003 50.56 -48.36 2.29
N PHE A 1004 49.26 -48.50 2.01
CA PHE A 1004 48.46 -47.41 1.43
C PHE A 1004 48.12 -46.30 2.44
N HIS A 1005 48.34 -46.53 3.72
CA HIS A 1005 48.22 -45.54 4.79
C HIS A 1005 49.54 -44.83 5.08
N HIS A 1006 50.66 -45.23 4.46
CA HIS A 1006 51.95 -44.56 4.61
C HIS A 1006 52.24 -43.64 3.41
N ALA A 1007 53.12 -42.67 3.62
CA ALA A 1007 53.63 -41.81 2.55
C ALA A 1007 55.13 -41.52 2.71
N TYR A 1008 55.60 -41.34 3.94
CA TYR A 1008 57.00 -41.07 4.21
C TYR A 1008 57.89 -42.30 3.93
N MET A 1009 59.04 -42.07 3.27
CA MET A 1009 60.05 -43.08 2.87
C MET A 1009 59.64 -44.06 1.77
N LEU A 1010 58.42 -43.98 1.22
CA LEU A 1010 58.02 -44.82 0.08
C LEU A 1010 58.92 -44.61 -1.14
N GLU A 1011 59.46 -43.40 -1.29
CA GLU A 1011 60.44 -43.01 -2.30
C GLU A 1011 61.80 -43.74 -2.19
N GLU A 1012 62.09 -44.29 -1.02
CA GLU A 1012 63.27 -45.10 -0.69
C GLU A 1012 62.95 -46.61 -0.66
N GLY A 1013 61.72 -47.01 -1.01
CA GLY A 1013 61.28 -48.40 -0.90
C GLY A 1013 61.01 -48.87 0.54
N LYS A 1014 60.82 -47.93 1.48
CA LYS A 1014 60.66 -48.22 2.91
C LYS A 1014 59.42 -47.55 3.50
N LEU A 1015 58.98 -48.00 4.67
CA LEU A 1015 58.01 -47.28 5.49
C LEU A 1015 58.42 -47.30 6.96
N VAL A 1016 57.95 -46.31 7.72
CA VAL A 1016 58.23 -46.17 9.15
C VAL A 1016 57.01 -46.62 9.95
N LYS A 1017 57.21 -47.58 10.86
CA LYS A 1017 56.17 -48.10 11.74
C LYS A 1017 56.51 -47.85 13.20
N ARG A 1018 55.56 -47.30 13.97
CA ARG A 1018 55.69 -47.14 15.42
C ARG A 1018 55.33 -48.44 16.15
N LYS A 1019 56.23 -48.94 17.00
CA LYS A 1019 56.07 -50.23 17.70
C LYS A 1019 55.04 -50.14 18.83
N LYS A 1020 55.22 -49.19 19.73
CA LYS A 1020 54.41 -49.05 20.96
C LYS A 1020 53.90 -47.61 21.12
N VAL A 1021 52.77 -47.49 21.79
CA VAL A 1021 52.25 -46.23 22.30
C VAL A 1021 52.06 -46.42 23.80
N LEU A 1022 52.59 -45.51 24.58
CA LEU A 1022 52.54 -45.51 26.04
C LEU A 1022 51.14 -45.08 26.49
N ASN A 1023 50.59 -45.77 27.48
CA ASN A 1023 49.38 -45.32 28.14
C ASN A 1023 49.75 -44.46 29.36
N ILE A 1024 49.57 -43.15 29.26
CA ILE A 1024 49.94 -42.19 30.30
C ILE A 1024 49.12 -42.36 31.60
N GLU A 1025 47.99 -43.08 31.54
CA GLU A 1025 47.22 -43.44 32.72
C GLU A 1025 47.82 -44.61 33.50
N VAL A 1026 48.76 -45.37 32.91
CA VAL A 1026 49.47 -46.49 33.53
C VAL A 1026 50.83 -46.02 34.07
N GLU A 1027 51.11 -46.26 35.36
CA GLU A 1027 52.31 -45.75 36.02
C GLU A 1027 53.64 -46.27 35.44
N SER A 1028 53.70 -47.51 34.95
CA SER A 1028 54.93 -48.04 34.32
C SER A 1028 55.30 -47.29 33.03
N ASP A 1029 54.29 -46.95 32.25
CA ASP A 1029 54.44 -46.24 30.98
C ASP A 1029 54.75 -44.76 31.24
N LYS A 1030 54.07 -44.17 32.23
CA LYS A 1030 54.34 -42.81 32.72
C LYS A 1030 55.78 -42.67 33.23
N ALA A 1031 56.28 -43.65 33.98
CA ALA A 1031 57.66 -43.66 34.48
C ALA A 1031 58.69 -43.64 33.35
N THR A 1032 58.36 -44.12 32.15
CA THR A 1032 59.22 -44.03 30.96
C THR A 1032 59.30 -42.58 30.44
N LEU A 1033 58.19 -41.83 30.47
CA LEU A 1033 58.16 -40.41 30.08
C LEU A 1033 58.80 -39.49 31.12
N LEU A 1034 58.80 -39.86 32.40
CA LEU A 1034 59.30 -39.03 33.50
C LEU A 1034 60.82 -39.15 33.74
N GLN A 1035 61.54 -39.83 32.85
CA GLN A 1035 63.00 -39.92 32.87
C GLN A 1035 63.66 -38.61 32.38
N ASP A 1036 64.99 -38.55 32.37
CA ASP A 1036 65.71 -37.44 31.75
C ASP A 1036 65.52 -37.40 30.22
N ASP A 1037 65.61 -36.21 29.63
CA ASP A 1037 65.33 -35.98 28.20
C ASP A 1037 66.19 -36.86 27.26
N SER A 1038 67.41 -37.22 27.65
CA SER A 1038 68.29 -38.09 26.84
C SER A 1038 67.76 -39.52 26.81
N SER A 1039 67.38 -40.07 27.96
CA SER A 1039 66.79 -41.41 28.08
C SER A 1039 65.45 -41.49 27.34
N VAL A 1040 64.59 -40.48 27.49
CA VAL A 1040 63.31 -40.39 26.77
C VAL A 1040 63.56 -40.36 25.26
N GLY A 1041 64.44 -39.47 24.79
CA GLY A 1041 64.77 -39.37 23.37
C GLY A 1041 65.32 -40.67 22.77
N GLN A 1042 66.16 -41.39 23.50
CA GLN A 1042 66.69 -42.69 23.05
C GLN A 1042 65.58 -43.76 22.95
N TRP A 1043 64.66 -43.80 23.92
CA TRP A 1043 63.53 -44.72 23.89
C TRP A 1043 62.65 -44.47 22.68
N PHE A 1044 62.29 -43.21 22.42
CA PHE A 1044 61.49 -42.84 21.25
C PHE A 1044 62.19 -43.19 19.93
N ALA A 1045 63.50 -42.95 19.81
CA ALA A 1045 64.26 -43.34 18.62
C ALA A 1045 64.24 -44.85 18.35
N GLN A 1046 64.26 -45.67 19.41
CA GLN A 1046 64.21 -47.15 19.31
C GLN A 1046 62.80 -47.70 19.09
N ASN A 1047 61.76 -46.88 19.33
CA ASN A 1047 60.35 -47.26 19.24
C ASN A 1047 59.82 -47.30 17.79
N TYR A 1048 60.70 -47.14 16.80
CA TYR A 1048 60.36 -47.19 15.38
C TYR A 1048 61.06 -48.34 14.66
N ASP A 1049 60.32 -48.99 13.75
CA ASP A 1049 60.85 -49.94 12.78
C ASP A 1049 60.83 -49.32 11.38
N ILE A 1050 61.89 -49.60 10.62
CA ILE A 1050 61.95 -49.30 9.18
C ILE A 1050 61.70 -50.61 8.44
N LEU A 1051 60.58 -50.66 7.74
CA LEU A 1051 60.15 -51.85 7.00
C LEU A 1051 60.37 -51.65 5.50
N GLU A 1052 60.89 -52.67 4.83
CA GLU A 1052 60.98 -52.72 3.37
C GLU A 1052 59.58 -52.94 2.78
N ILE A 1053 59.14 -52.09 1.86
CA ILE A 1053 57.75 -52.14 1.34
C ILE A 1053 57.46 -53.45 0.62
N LYS A 1054 58.48 -54.08 0.01
CA LYS A 1054 58.34 -55.39 -0.65
C LYS A 1054 57.92 -56.53 0.29
N LYS A 1055 58.06 -56.35 1.60
CA LYS A 1055 57.61 -57.31 2.63
C LYS A 1055 56.19 -56.99 3.14
N CYS A 1056 55.58 -55.92 2.66
CA CYS A 1056 54.29 -55.41 3.11
C CYS A 1056 53.13 -55.71 2.12
N LEU A 1057 53.44 -56.26 0.93
CA LEU A 1057 52.53 -56.71 -0.13
C LEU A 1057 53.02 -58.06 -0.69
#